data_AF-A0AAV7PF88-F1
#
_entry.id   AF-A0AAV7PF88-F1
#
_cell.length_a   1.000
_cell.length_b   1.000
_cell.length_c   1.000
_cell.angle_alpha   90.00
_cell.angle_beta   90.00
_cell.angle_gamma   90.00
#
_symmetry.space_group_name_H-M   'P 1'
#
loop_
_entity.id
_entity.type
_entity.pdbx_description
1 polymer ?
#
loop_
_entity_poly.entity_id
_entity_poly.type
_entity_poly.pdbx_seq_one_letter_code
_entity_poly.pdbx_strand_id
1 'polypeptide(L)'
;MKRGGVGTTRSTVHARAASLPVREAPERDQELAGIRLSERSHPRMNDSLDCHAPCSNGDHCPEPLSSSCPHGKDVNTPSSKGKAVNKGPKDEVQLLLQPLDLSLEALADVRDIMLENMDRGLKKEGAASSALKMLPTYVRSTPDGTERGHFLALDLGGTNFRVLQVKVAEDGEHGVEIESEIYAIPQEIMIGSGTQLFDHIAGCLSRFLDRFHLKQKTLPLGFTFSFPCQQTELDKSMLISWTKGFQCSGVVGEDVVKMLRDAIRRRGDYDINVIAIVNDTVGTMMSCGYSDHSCEVGLIVGTGSNACYMEELRNVERLEGDEGRMCVNMEWGAFGDDGALAHIQTEFDHQVDQESLNPGKQSFEKMISGMYMGEIARLVMVKLAAQGLLFQRGATPALLTKGSFETKHVSAVEDDTCGLDGVKKVLSQFGLQASDEDCLKVRMVCSMVSTRSARLCAAGLAAIVTRIQKNRGLTELHTTVGVDGTVYKKHPKFSQRLHGALQELAPNCTVKFMLSEDGSGKGAAMVTAVASRLAVQREQINDTLAPFRLSQEQLQQVQARMMAEMERGLRKATHDVPGLRMLPTFVRATPDGTERGDFLALDLGGTNFRVLLVQVRSREEGGMRILSEAYKLPEAVIQGTGTQLFDHIVDCIIDFQKSQGLLGRKLPLGFTFSFPCKQTRLDEAFLIHWTKGFKASDCEGRDVAELLRDAVRRKKSIELDVVAIVNDTVGTMMSCGYECPRCEVGLIVGTGSNACYMEELRNVELVDGDTGRMCVNMEWGAFGDKGGLDDLFTSFDREVDSVSINPGKQKYEKMISGMYLGEIVRKILLDLTKKGILFRGRISERLNKRDIFQTKFLSEIERDSLALLQVRAILTDLGLQSTCDDSIIVKEVCQTISQRAARLCGAGIAAVVEKIRRNRCLDHLSVTIGVDGTLYKLHPQ
;
A
#
# COMPACT_ATOMS: atom_id res chain seq x y z
N MET A 1 -29.80 29.05 64.55
CA MET A 1 -28.84 29.87 65.35
C MET A 1 -27.44 29.61 64.79
N LYS A 2 -26.89 30.52 63.95
CA LYS A 2 -25.74 31.43 64.21
C LYS A 2 -24.45 30.67 64.59
N ARG A 3 -23.25 30.82 64.01
CA ARG A 3 -22.52 31.72 63.07
C ARG A 3 -21.21 30.95 62.69
N GLY A 4 -20.41 31.20 61.66
CA GLY A 4 -20.23 32.23 60.62
C GLY A 4 -19.21 31.68 59.59
N GLY A 5 -19.28 32.10 58.31
CA GLY A 5 -18.40 33.12 57.68
C GLY A 5 -17.01 32.53 57.36
N VAL A 6 -16.45 32.52 56.15
CA VAL A 6 -16.38 33.53 55.08
C VAL A 6 -15.96 32.81 53.79
N GLY A 7 -16.50 33.19 52.63
CA GLY A 7 -16.08 32.70 51.31
C GLY A 7 -14.96 33.55 50.70
N THR A 8 -14.30 33.02 49.65
CA THR A 8 -13.93 33.72 48.40
C THR A 8 -13.04 32.85 47.51
N THR A 9 -13.51 32.63 46.28
CA THR A 9 -12.79 32.70 44.98
C THR A 9 -11.25 32.82 44.95
N ARG A 10 -10.60 31.88 44.25
CA ARG A 10 -9.30 32.07 43.54
C ARG A 10 -9.54 31.62 42.09
N SER A 11 -9.65 32.50 41.09
CA SER A 11 -8.61 33.33 40.44
C SER A 11 -7.41 32.53 39.93
N THR A 12 -7.47 32.25 38.64
CA THR A 12 -6.40 31.93 37.70
C THR A 12 -5.17 32.84 37.88
N VAL A 13 -3.99 32.23 38.01
CA VAL A 13 -2.71 32.88 37.67
C VAL A 13 -1.85 31.85 36.94
N HIS A 14 -1.53 32.17 35.69
CA HIS A 14 -0.51 31.56 34.86
C HIS A 14 0.85 31.58 35.55
N ALA A 15 1.49 30.42 35.69
CA ALA A 15 2.93 30.33 35.92
C ALA A 15 3.59 29.76 34.66
N ARG A 16 4.31 30.64 33.96
CA ARG A 16 5.18 30.37 32.82
C ARG A 16 6.25 29.35 33.22
N ALA A 17 6.33 28.23 32.50
CA ALA A 17 7.52 27.38 32.49
C ALA A 17 8.60 28.10 31.65
N ALA A 18 9.73 28.40 32.29
CA ALA A 18 10.88 29.01 31.65
C ALA A 18 11.53 28.01 30.68
N SER A 19 11.53 28.37 29.40
CA SER A 19 12.34 27.77 28.35
C SER A 19 13.82 28.10 28.60
N LEU A 20 14.63 27.08 28.85
CA LEU A 20 16.08 27.19 28.79
C LEU A 20 16.52 27.15 27.32
N PRO A 21 17.39 28.07 26.87
CA PRO A 21 17.81 28.14 25.48
C PRO A 21 18.80 27.02 25.15
N VAL A 22 18.44 26.20 24.16
CA VAL A 22 19.37 25.31 23.47
C VAL A 22 20.37 26.20 22.73
N ARG A 23 21.63 26.16 23.17
CA ARG A 23 22.74 26.77 22.43
C ARG A 23 23.03 25.91 21.21
N GLU A 24 22.66 26.42 20.04
CA GLU A 24 23.18 25.96 18.75
C GLU A 24 24.71 26.09 18.75
N ALA A 25 25.40 24.98 18.54
CA ALA A 25 26.82 24.96 18.23
C ALA A 25 26.98 25.03 16.69
N PRO A 26 27.96 25.77 16.17
CA PRO A 26 28.06 26.07 14.75
C PRO A 26 28.53 24.87 13.94
N GLU A 27 27.86 24.66 12.81
CA GLU A 27 28.24 23.76 11.72
C GLU A 27 29.68 24.06 11.28
N ARG A 28 30.53 23.03 11.30
CA ARG A 28 31.80 23.02 10.56
C ARG A 28 31.59 22.27 9.26
N ASP A 29 31.19 23.01 8.23
CA ASP A 29 31.45 22.66 6.84
C ASP A 29 32.92 22.92 6.52
N GLN A 30 33.65 21.86 6.12
CA GLN A 30 34.77 21.83 5.17
C GLN A 30 35.68 20.63 5.47
N GLU A 31 35.57 19.56 4.68
CA GLU A 31 36.68 18.86 4.01
C GLU A 31 36.17 17.56 3.38
N LEU A 32 36.05 17.55 2.05
CA LEU A 32 36.42 16.44 1.13
C LEU A 32 35.87 16.74 -0.28
N ALA A 33 36.47 17.75 -0.92
CA ALA A 33 36.49 17.84 -2.37
C ALA A 33 37.76 17.13 -2.85
N GLY A 34 37.60 16.03 -3.59
CA GLY A 34 38.71 15.43 -4.32
C GLY A 34 38.56 13.95 -4.59
N ILE A 35 37.94 13.60 -5.72
CA ILE A 35 38.46 12.60 -6.67
C ILE A 35 37.90 12.97 -8.05
N ARG A 36 38.82 13.34 -8.95
CA ARG A 36 38.58 13.62 -10.36
C ARG A 36 38.25 12.31 -11.08
N LEU A 37 37.16 12.30 -11.85
CA LEU A 37 36.90 11.30 -12.89
C LEU A 37 37.87 11.56 -14.04
N SER A 38 38.81 10.63 -14.25
CA SER A 38 39.69 10.63 -15.41
C SER A 38 39.03 9.87 -16.56
N GLU A 39 38.85 10.58 -17.67
CA GLU A 39 38.57 10.08 -19.01
C GLU A 39 39.58 9.00 -19.45
N ARG A 40 39.08 7.88 -20.00
CA ARG A 40 39.80 6.99 -20.93
C ARG A 40 38.76 6.36 -21.86
N SER A 41 38.59 6.93 -23.06
CA SER A 41 39.28 6.55 -24.30
C SER A 41 38.79 5.23 -24.90
N HIS A 42 37.95 5.34 -25.92
CA HIS A 42 37.71 4.30 -26.93
C HIS A 42 39.02 3.84 -27.60
N PRO A 43 39.05 2.60 -28.09
CA PRO A 43 39.59 2.36 -29.42
C PRO A 43 38.61 1.59 -30.33
N ARG A 44 38.68 1.91 -31.62
CA ARG A 44 38.01 1.26 -32.76
C ARG A 44 38.92 0.19 -33.39
N MET A 45 38.26 -0.80 -34.02
CA MET A 45 38.69 -1.68 -35.14
C MET A 45 39.81 -2.69 -34.83
N ASN A 46 39.86 -3.92 -35.35
CA ASN A 46 39.35 -4.49 -36.62
C ASN A 46 39.37 -6.05 -36.57
N ASP A 47 38.62 -6.68 -37.50
CA ASP A 47 38.84 -8.01 -38.13
C ASP A 47 38.82 -9.28 -37.23
N SER A 48 38.31 -10.46 -37.57
CA SER A 48 37.66 -11.08 -38.75
C SER A 48 37.36 -12.56 -38.40
N LEU A 49 36.51 -13.21 -39.22
CA LEU A 49 36.41 -14.67 -39.47
C LEU A 49 35.51 -15.58 -38.61
N ASP A 50 34.56 -16.18 -39.36
CA ASP A 50 34.17 -17.59 -39.44
C ASP A 50 33.05 -18.21 -38.58
N CYS A 51 31.87 -18.28 -39.22
CA CYS A 51 31.22 -19.50 -39.70
C CYS A 51 31.05 -20.70 -38.74
N HIS A 52 29.80 -20.99 -38.35
CA HIS A 52 29.05 -22.22 -38.67
C HIS A 52 27.88 -22.48 -37.69
N ALA A 53 26.64 -22.45 -38.18
CA ALA A 53 25.59 -23.39 -37.77
C ALA A 53 24.42 -23.37 -38.79
N PRO A 54 23.81 -24.52 -39.14
CA PRO A 54 22.97 -24.68 -40.32
C PRO A 54 21.46 -24.50 -40.07
N CYS A 55 20.77 -24.29 -41.20
CA CYS A 55 19.33 -24.18 -41.42
C CYS A 55 18.48 -25.36 -40.93
N SER A 56 17.22 -25.07 -40.59
CA SER A 56 16.06 -25.79 -41.14
C SER A 56 14.74 -25.00 -41.01
N ASN A 57 14.26 -24.53 -42.17
CA ASN A 57 12.90 -24.41 -42.74
C ASN A 57 11.68 -24.72 -41.82
N GLY A 58 10.54 -24.03 -41.93
CA GLY A 58 10.12 -23.06 -42.95
C GLY A 58 8.69 -22.52 -42.75
N ASP A 59 8.38 -21.57 -43.65
CA ASP A 59 7.07 -21.12 -44.18
C ASP A 59 6.04 -20.49 -43.23
N HIS A 60 5.32 -19.40 -43.53
CA HIS A 60 5.26 -18.44 -44.64
C HIS A 60 4.34 -17.29 -44.19
N CYS A 61 4.68 -16.03 -44.46
CA CYS A 61 3.71 -14.95 -44.81
C CYS A 61 4.46 -13.70 -45.35
N PRO A 62 3.87 -12.93 -46.29
CA PRO A 62 4.62 -12.12 -47.26
C PRO A 62 4.84 -10.65 -46.87
N GLU A 63 5.87 -10.07 -47.52
CA GLU A 63 6.32 -8.67 -47.49
C GLU A 63 5.29 -7.64 -47.98
N PRO A 64 5.56 -6.34 -47.72
CA PRO A 64 5.41 -5.32 -48.74
C PRO A 64 6.72 -4.57 -49.05
N LEU A 65 6.87 -4.32 -50.35
CA LEU A 65 8.00 -3.72 -51.04
C LEU A 65 8.27 -2.25 -50.69
N SER A 66 9.57 -1.96 -50.66
CA SER A 66 10.26 -0.67 -50.67
C SER A 66 9.95 0.22 -51.87
N SER A 67 10.13 1.54 -51.74
CA SER A 67 11.18 2.25 -52.49
C SER A 67 11.26 3.77 -52.20
N SER A 68 12.47 4.18 -51.78
CA SER A 68 13.26 5.37 -52.17
C SER A 68 12.66 6.79 -52.10
N CYS A 69 13.24 7.60 -51.21
CA CYS A 69 13.41 9.05 -51.36
C CYS A 69 14.69 9.39 -52.17
N PRO A 70 14.74 10.60 -52.76
CA PRO A 70 15.98 11.38 -52.77
C PRO A 70 15.80 12.81 -52.23
N HIS A 71 16.89 13.34 -51.69
CA HIS A 71 17.04 14.65 -51.03
C HIS A 71 16.88 15.87 -51.95
N GLY A 72 16.19 16.89 -51.42
CA GLY A 72 16.70 18.24 -51.16
C GLY A 72 17.02 19.19 -52.33
N LYS A 73 16.29 20.33 -52.38
CA LYS A 73 16.85 21.69 -52.56
C LYS A 73 15.79 22.81 -52.45
N ASP A 74 16.22 23.88 -51.78
CA ASP A 74 15.86 25.30 -51.94
C ASP A 74 14.45 25.79 -51.56
N VAL A 75 14.36 26.32 -50.32
CA VAL A 75 13.29 27.21 -49.88
C VAL A 75 13.64 28.64 -50.28
N ASN A 76 12.96 29.15 -51.31
CA ASN A 76 12.88 30.56 -51.64
C ASN A 76 11.48 31.07 -51.28
N THR A 77 11.39 32.04 -50.40
CA THR A 77 10.16 32.79 -50.11
C THR A 77 9.79 33.67 -51.31
N PRO A 78 8.49 33.82 -51.63
CA PRO A 78 8.00 35.17 -51.83
C PRO A 78 6.59 35.44 -51.24
N SER A 79 6.53 36.58 -50.57
CA SER A 79 5.42 37.52 -50.35
C SER A 79 3.99 37.09 -50.70
N SER A 80 3.15 37.13 -49.68
CA SER A 80 1.70 37.24 -49.76
C SER A 80 1.26 38.52 -50.49
N LYS A 81 0.60 38.35 -51.64
CA LYS A 81 -0.37 39.32 -52.15
C LYS A 81 -1.74 38.64 -52.23
N GLY A 82 -2.68 39.23 -51.50
CA GLY A 82 -4.01 38.68 -51.27
C GLY A 82 -4.79 38.41 -52.56
N LYS A 83 -5.45 37.26 -52.57
CA LYS A 83 -6.67 37.03 -53.33
C LYS A 83 -7.79 36.83 -52.33
N ALA A 84 -8.72 37.78 -52.31
CA ALA A 84 -9.97 37.66 -51.59
C ALA A 84 -10.71 36.40 -52.10
N VAL A 85 -10.82 35.40 -51.23
CA VAL A 85 -11.71 34.26 -51.46
C VAL A 85 -13.11 34.73 -51.15
N ASN A 86 -13.94 34.76 -52.19
CA ASN A 86 -15.35 35.10 -52.15
C ASN A 86 -16.08 34.06 -51.27
N LYS A 87 -16.47 34.43 -50.04
CA LYS A 87 -17.31 33.60 -49.18
C LYS A 87 -18.73 33.62 -49.74
N GLY A 88 -19.23 32.47 -50.20
CA GLY A 88 -20.66 32.31 -50.50
C GLY A 88 -21.52 32.56 -49.25
N PRO A 89 -22.84 32.79 -49.40
CA PRO A 89 -23.74 33.00 -48.28
C PRO A 89 -23.67 31.78 -47.34
N LYS A 90 -23.31 32.01 -46.08
CA LYS A 90 -23.33 30.97 -45.04
C LYS A 90 -24.78 30.52 -44.85
N ASP A 91 -25.03 29.21 -44.84
CA ASP A 91 -26.32 28.61 -44.49
C ASP A 91 -26.73 29.10 -43.07
N GLU A 92 -27.86 29.80 -42.98
CA GLU A 92 -28.35 30.41 -41.72
C GLU A 92 -28.61 29.36 -40.63
N VAL A 93 -28.96 28.13 -41.01
CA VAL A 93 -29.13 27.02 -40.07
C VAL A 93 -27.78 26.66 -39.43
N GLN A 94 -26.71 26.63 -40.23
CA GLN A 94 -25.37 26.28 -39.74
C GLN A 94 -24.81 27.33 -38.78
N LEU A 95 -25.15 28.60 -38.97
CA LEU A 95 -24.79 29.69 -38.05
C LEU A 95 -25.47 29.53 -36.67
N LEU A 96 -26.75 29.12 -36.64
CA LEU A 96 -27.48 28.88 -35.38
C LEU A 96 -26.97 27.64 -34.64
N LEU A 97 -26.47 26.64 -35.36
CA LEU A 97 -25.90 25.43 -34.79
C LEU A 97 -24.42 25.57 -34.39
N GLN A 98 -23.72 26.60 -34.88
CA GLN A 98 -22.30 26.80 -34.62
C GLN A 98 -21.94 26.79 -33.13
N PRO A 99 -22.71 27.38 -32.19
CA PRO A 99 -22.40 27.31 -30.76
C PRO A 99 -22.44 25.89 -30.16
N LEU A 100 -23.10 24.94 -30.84
CA LEU A 100 -23.14 23.53 -30.43
C LEU A 100 -21.92 22.74 -30.94
N ASP A 101 -21.15 23.29 -31.88
CA ASP A 101 -19.95 22.67 -32.44
C ASP A 101 -18.70 23.04 -31.63
N LEU A 102 -18.36 22.21 -30.65
CA LEU A 102 -17.19 22.46 -29.79
C LEU A 102 -15.90 22.04 -30.49
N SER A 103 -14.92 22.96 -30.55
CA SER A 103 -13.58 22.65 -31.07
C SER A 103 -12.84 21.69 -30.15
N LEU A 104 -11.79 21.04 -30.67
CA LEU A 104 -10.92 20.19 -29.84
C LEU A 104 -10.25 21.00 -28.73
N GLU A 105 -9.90 22.26 -28.99
CA GLU A 105 -9.34 23.20 -28.00
C GLU A 105 -10.34 23.46 -26.87
N ALA A 106 -11.60 23.79 -27.18
CA ALA A 106 -12.62 24.00 -26.17
C ALA A 106 -12.88 22.72 -25.32
N LEU A 107 -12.82 21.54 -25.95
CA LEU A 107 -12.95 20.27 -25.22
C LEU A 107 -11.72 19.96 -24.34
N ALA A 108 -10.52 20.36 -24.77
CA ALA A 108 -9.32 20.27 -23.95
C ALA A 108 -9.40 21.22 -22.74
N ASP A 109 -9.94 22.44 -22.93
CA ASP A 109 -10.20 23.36 -21.82
C ASP A 109 -11.20 22.76 -20.82
N VAL A 110 -12.30 22.16 -21.30
CA VAL A 110 -13.27 21.44 -20.45
C VAL A 110 -12.60 20.30 -19.67
N ARG A 111 -11.71 19.52 -20.31
CA ARG A 111 -10.92 18.46 -19.66
C ARG A 111 -10.05 19.02 -18.54
N ASP A 112 -9.35 20.12 -18.80
CA ASP A 112 -8.40 20.71 -17.86
C ASP A 112 -9.12 21.35 -16.66
N ILE A 113 -10.24 22.03 -16.88
CA ILE A 113 -11.11 22.53 -15.81
C ILE A 113 -11.68 21.37 -14.97
N MET A 114 -12.04 20.24 -15.61
CA MET A 114 -12.50 19.05 -14.90
C MET A 114 -11.41 18.49 -13.98
N LEU A 115 -10.16 18.38 -14.46
CA LEU A 115 -9.00 17.93 -13.65
C LEU A 115 -8.81 18.81 -12.41
N GLU A 116 -8.89 20.13 -12.56
CA GLU A 116 -8.80 21.08 -11.43
C GLU A 116 -9.94 20.88 -10.42
N ASN A 117 -11.17 20.63 -10.89
CA ASN A 117 -12.29 20.33 -10.02
C ASN A 117 -12.14 18.97 -9.31
N MET A 118 -11.54 17.97 -9.97
CA MET A 118 -11.26 16.67 -9.35
C MET A 118 -10.30 16.85 -8.17
N ASP A 119 -9.21 17.60 -8.37
CA ASP A 119 -8.26 17.92 -7.30
C ASP A 119 -8.91 18.69 -6.15
N ARG A 120 -9.76 19.68 -6.46
CA ARG A 120 -10.50 20.43 -5.43
C ARG A 120 -11.46 19.53 -4.65
N GLY A 121 -12.20 18.65 -5.32
CA GLY A 121 -13.19 17.76 -4.71
C GLY A 121 -12.60 16.69 -3.80
N LEU A 122 -11.37 16.25 -4.08
CA LEU A 122 -10.64 15.24 -3.29
C LEU A 122 -10.00 15.83 -2.01
N LYS A 123 -9.63 17.12 -2.03
CA LYS A 123 -9.01 17.82 -0.89
C LYS A 123 -10.01 18.14 0.22
N LYS A 124 -9.56 18.12 1.47
CA LYS A 124 -10.42 18.38 2.64
C LYS A 124 -11.00 19.80 2.65
N GLU A 125 -10.18 20.81 2.34
CA GLU A 125 -10.59 22.22 2.31
C GLU A 125 -11.37 22.59 1.04
N GLY A 126 -11.07 21.93 -0.09
CA GLY A 126 -11.66 22.22 -1.39
C GLY A 126 -13.05 21.60 -1.62
N ALA A 127 -13.35 20.49 -0.95
CA ALA A 127 -14.53 19.67 -1.21
C ALA A 127 -15.88 20.41 -1.11
N ALA A 128 -16.01 21.37 -0.19
CA ALA A 128 -17.25 22.13 -0.01
C ALA A 128 -17.53 23.13 -1.16
N SER A 129 -16.48 23.55 -1.87
CA SER A 129 -16.54 24.57 -2.95
C SER A 129 -16.47 23.98 -4.36
N SER A 130 -16.15 22.69 -4.47
CA SER A 130 -16.05 21.99 -5.76
C SER A 130 -17.44 21.63 -6.30
N ALA A 131 -17.66 21.86 -7.59
CA ALA A 131 -18.84 21.34 -8.29
C ALA A 131 -18.81 19.80 -8.39
N LEU A 132 -17.61 19.21 -8.45
CA LEU A 132 -17.42 17.76 -8.37
C LEU A 132 -17.32 17.31 -6.92
N LYS A 133 -18.25 16.46 -6.49
CA LYS A 133 -18.33 16.02 -5.09
C LYS A 133 -17.25 15.00 -4.73
N MET A 134 -16.72 14.25 -5.71
CA MET A 134 -15.66 13.25 -5.54
C MET A 134 -15.88 12.36 -4.30
N LEU A 135 -17.02 11.68 -4.27
CA LEU A 135 -17.53 10.94 -3.13
C LEU A 135 -16.79 9.61 -2.95
N PRO A 136 -16.17 9.36 -1.78
CA PRO A 136 -15.57 8.07 -1.48
C PRO A 136 -16.64 6.96 -1.40
N THR A 137 -16.41 5.84 -2.06
CA THR A 137 -17.38 4.73 -2.15
C THR A 137 -17.08 3.57 -1.20
N TYR A 138 -15.91 3.58 -0.56
CA TYR A 138 -15.38 2.49 0.27
C TYR A 138 -15.13 1.17 -0.47
N VAL A 139 -15.29 1.14 -1.80
CA VAL A 139 -14.86 0.02 -2.65
C VAL A 139 -13.35 0.16 -2.92
N ARG A 140 -12.54 -0.69 -2.28
CA ARG A 140 -11.06 -0.57 -2.30
C ARG A 140 -10.36 -1.40 -3.39
N SER A 141 -11.05 -2.37 -3.98
CA SER A 141 -10.50 -3.22 -5.02
C SER A 141 -11.54 -3.55 -6.07
N THR A 142 -11.09 -3.70 -7.31
CA THR A 142 -11.82 -4.37 -8.38
C THR A 142 -11.79 -5.89 -8.18
N PRO A 143 -12.60 -6.65 -8.93
CA PRO A 143 -12.55 -8.09 -8.84
C PRO A 143 -11.20 -8.66 -9.32
N ASP A 144 -10.74 -9.75 -8.72
CA ASP A 144 -9.46 -10.41 -9.03
C ASP A 144 -9.60 -11.89 -9.46
N GLY A 145 -10.82 -12.41 -9.49
CA GLY A 145 -11.13 -13.79 -9.89
C GLY A 145 -11.13 -14.80 -8.75
N THR A 146 -10.81 -14.38 -7.51
CA THR A 146 -10.87 -15.24 -6.32
C THR A 146 -12.17 -15.11 -5.54
N GLU A 147 -13.09 -14.27 -6.02
CA GLU A 147 -14.44 -14.14 -5.47
C GLU A 147 -15.21 -15.46 -5.58
N ARG A 148 -15.94 -15.82 -4.53
CA ARG A 148 -16.80 -17.01 -4.50
C ARG A 148 -17.96 -16.81 -3.55
N GLY A 149 -19.09 -17.44 -3.83
CA GLY A 149 -20.25 -17.45 -2.92
C GLY A 149 -21.60 -17.18 -3.60
N HIS A 150 -22.63 -17.05 -2.77
CA HIS A 150 -24.01 -16.81 -3.19
C HIS A 150 -24.51 -15.49 -2.61
N PHE A 151 -24.85 -14.56 -3.48
CA PHE A 151 -25.15 -13.17 -3.14
C PHE A 151 -26.51 -12.74 -3.67
N LEU A 152 -27.12 -11.78 -2.99
CA LEU A 152 -28.27 -11.04 -3.48
C LEU A 152 -27.82 -9.66 -3.95
N ALA A 153 -28.47 -9.13 -4.99
CA ALA A 153 -28.29 -7.76 -5.40
C ALA A 153 -29.63 -7.06 -5.64
N LEU A 154 -29.72 -5.81 -5.22
CA LEU A 154 -30.83 -4.91 -5.50
C LEU A 154 -30.36 -3.83 -6.47
N ASP A 155 -31.18 -3.47 -7.44
CA ASP A 155 -30.90 -2.38 -8.37
C ASP A 155 -32.05 -1.38 -8.42
N LEU A 156 -31.80 -0.20 -7.85
CA LEU A 156 -32.74 0.92 -7.79
C LEU A 156 -32.10 2.20 -8.34
N GLY A 157 -32.54 2.61 -9.53
CA GLY A 157 -32.12 3.88 -10.13
C GLY A 157 -33.10 4.54 -11.09
N GLY A 158 -34.24 3.90 -11.36
CA GLY A 158 -35.29 4.35 -12.28
C GLY A 158 -36.64 3.71 -11.95
N THR A 159 -37.55 3.60 -12.92
CA THR A 159 -38.90 3.02 -12.72
C THR A 159 -38.92 1.50 -12.58
N ASN A 160 -37.85 0.82 -13.02
CA ASN A 160 -37.69 -0.62 -12.96
C ASN A 160 -36.75 -0.98 -11.81
N PHE A 161 -37.31 -1.50 -10.72
CA PHE A 161 -36.53 -2.10 -9.63
C PHE A 161 -36.15 -3.52 -10.00
N ARG A 162 -34.89 -3.93 -9.78
CA ARG A 162 -34.48 -5.32 -10.03
C ARG A 162 -33.99 -5.97 -8.75
N VAL A 163 -34.33 -7.25 -8.60
CA VAL A 163 -33.76 -8.14 -7.60
C VAL A 163 -33.03 -9.24 -8.33
N LEU A 164 -31.78 -9.50 -7.94
CA LEU A 164 -30.94 -10.52 -8.54
C LEU A 164 -30.41 -11.47 -7.46
N GLN A 165 -30.25 -12.74 -7.81
CA GLN A 165 -29.31 -13.62 -7.14
C GLN A 165 -28.14 -13.91 -8.06
N VAL A 166 -26.95 -13.91 -7.48
CA VAL A 166 -25.69 -14.09 -8.18
C VAL A 166 -24.90 -15.17 -7.47
N LYS A 167 -24.56 -16.25 -8.17
CA LYS A 167 -23.68 -17.30 -7.67
C LYS A 167 -22.37 -17.25 -8.42
N VAL A 168 -21.28 -17.18 -7.66
CA VAL A 168 -19.90 -17.19 -8.18
C VAL A 168 -19.29 -18.53 -7.78
N ALA A 169 -18.98 -19.36 -8.78
CA ALA A 169 -18.48 -20.72 -8.60
C ALA A 169 -17.13 -20.77 -7.87
N GLU A 170 -16.84 -21.88 -7.19
CA GLU A 170 -15.62 -22.04 -6.37
C GLU A 170 -14.35 -22.34 -7.20
N ASP A 171 -14.54 -22.87 -8.41
CA ASP A 171 -13.55 -23.50 -9.28
C ASP A 171 -13.19 -22.64 -10.50
N GLY A 172 -13.79 -21.45 -10.66
CA GLY A 172 -13.46 -20.48 -11.72
C GLY A 172 -13.82 -20.91 -13.16
N GLU A 173 -14.06 -22.19 -13.40
CA GLU A 173 -14.38 -22.75 -14.73
C GLU A 173 -15.86 -22.57 -15.14
N HIS A 174 -16.78 -22.40 -14.18
CA HIS A 174 -18.23 -22.44 -14.44
C HIS A 174 -18.93 -21.06 -14.56
N GLY A 175 -18.18 -19.95 -14.58
CA GLY A 175 -18.75 -18.61 -14.78
C GLY A 175 -19.65 -18.12 -13.63
N VAL A 176 -20.40 -17.03 -13.87
CA VAL A 176 -21.33 -16.42 -12.89
C VAL A 176 -22.76 -16.80 -13.28
N GLU A 177 -23.49 -17.48 -12.39
CA GLU A 177 -24.93 -17.74 -12.57
C GLU A 177 -25.73 -16.54 -12.04
N ILE A 178 -26.60 -15.97 -12.88
CA ILE A 178 -27.42 -14.81 -12.54
C ILE A 178 -28.89 -15.14 -12.83
N GLU A 179 -29.73 -15.00 -11.82
CA GLU A 179 -31.18 -15.01 -11.97
C GLU A 179 -31.72 -13.67 -11.47
N SER A 180 -32.66 -13.07 -12.22
CA SER A 180 -33.17 -11.73 -11.91
C SER A 180 -34.67 -11.60 -12.16
N GLU A 181 -35.31 -10.70 -11.43
CA GLU A 181 -36.68 -10.27 -11.66
C GLU A 181 -36.79 -8.75 -11.64
N ILE A 182 -37.70 -8.24 -12.47
CA ILE A 182 -38.00 -6.81 -12.58
C ILE A 182 -39.36 -6.55 -11.92
N TYR A 183 -39.40 -5.54 -11.07
CA TYR A 183 -40.57 -5.06 -10.37
C TYR A 183 -40.81 -3.60 -10.76
N ALA A 184 -42.03 -3.28 -11.19
CA ALA A 184 -42.43 -1.90 -11.43
C ALA A 184 -42.55 -1.15 -10.08
N ILE A 185 -42.13 0.11 -10.06
CA ILE A 185 -42.42 1.04 -8.97
C ILE A 185 -43.51 2.00 -9.46
N PRO A 186 -44.73 1.95 -8.88
CA PRO A 186 -45.77 2.91 -9.19
C PRO A 186 -45.32 4.35 -8.91
N GLN A 187 -45.82 5.30 -9.72
CA GLN A 187 -45.40 6.70 -9.63
C GLN A 187 -45.74 7.29 -8.25
N GLU A 188 -46.88 6.92 -7.67
CA GLU A 188 -47.33 7.28 -6.34
C GLU A 188 -46.36 6.83 -5.23
N ILE A 189 -45.61 5.73 -5.43
CA ILE A 189 -44.58 5.28 -4.49
C ILE A 189 -43.30 6.11 -4.68
N MET A 190 -42.92 6.43 -5.92
CA MET A 190 -41.72 7.23 -6.22
C MET A 190 -41.77 8.67 -5.68
N ILE A 191 -42.97 9.22 -5.46
CA ILE A 191 -43.19 10.56 -4.89
C ILE A 191 -43.85 10.51 -3.49
N GLY A 192 -44.02 9.31 -2.94
CA GLY A 192 -44.70 9.08 -1.65
C GLY A 192 -43.79 9.32 -0.44
N SER A 193 -43.98 8.53 0.62
CA SER A 193 -43.07 8.53 1.78
C SER A 193 -41.93 7.52 1.61
N GLY A 194 -40.80 7.79 2.28
CA GLY A 194 -39.68 6.86 2.35
C GLY A 194 -40.10 5.48 2.87
N THR A 195 -40.94 5.45 3.91
CA THR A 195 -41.49 4.20 4.45
C THR A 195 -42.22 3.39 3.37
N GLN A 196 -43.08 4.02 2.56
CA GLN A 196 -43.78 3.35 1.47
C GLN A 196 -42.81 2.76 0.43
N LEU A 197 -41.78 3.52 0.05
CA LEU A 197 -40.77 3.05 -0.90
C LEU A 197 -40.01 1.82 -0.37
N PHE A 198 -39.48 1.89 0.86
CA PHE A 198 -38.69 0.78 1.41
C PHE A 198 -39.54 -0.43 1.78
N ASP A 199 -40.81 -0.26 2.18
CA ASP A 199 -41.75 -1.37 2.39
C ASP A 199 -42.09 -2.06 1.05
N HIS A 200 -42.23 -1.30 -0.04
CA HIS A 200 -42.40 -1.86 -1.40
C HIS A 200 -41.17 -2.68 -1.82
N ILE A 201 -39.96 -2.14 -1.62
CA ILE A 201 -38.69 -2.83 -1.89
C ILE A 201 -38.61 -4.14 -1.10
N ALA A 202 -38.86 -4.09 0.21
CA ALA A 202 -38.86 -5.28 1.07
C ALA A 202 -39.91 -6.30 0.64
N GLY A 203 -41.06 -5.86 0.12
CA GLY A 203 -42.08 -6.75 -0.44
C GLY A 203 -41.71 -7.39 -1.77
N CYS A 204 -41.03 -6.67 -2.66
CA CYS A 204 -40.47 -7.24 -3.88
C CYS A 204 -39.39 -8.28 -3.55
N LEU A 205 -38.47 -7.96 -2.63
CA LEU A 205 -37.44 -8.89 -2.17
C LEU A 205 -38.03 -10.17 -1.56
N SER A 206 -39.05 -10.06 -0.70
CA SER A 206 -39.76 -11.23 -0.17
C SER A 206 -40.28 -12.17 -1.26
N ARG A 207 -40.94 -11.63 -2.29
CA ARG A 207 -41.53 -12.43 -3.37
C ARG A 207 -40.46 -13.15 -4.18
N PHE A 208 -39.35 -12.46 -4.44
CA PHE A 208 -38.18 -13.05 -5.07
C PHE A 208 -37.64 -14.21 -4.23
N LEU A 209 -37.42 -14.00 -2.92
CA LEU A 209 -36.90 -15.04 -2.03
C LEU A 209 -37.84 -16.25 -1.91
N ASP A 210 -39.16 -16.05 -1.95
CA ASP A 210 -40.15 -17.14 -1.97
C ASP A 210 -40.02 -17.98 -3.24
N ARG A 211 -39.97 -17.33 -4.41
CA ARG A 211 -39.90 -17.98 -5.72
C ARG A 211 -38.65 -18.85 -5.87
N PHE A 212 -37.52 -18.37 -5.36
CA PHE A 212 -36.23 -19.07 -5.46
C PHE A 212 -35.88 -19.91 -4.21
N HIS A 213 -36.83 -20.06 -3.27
CA HIS A 213 -36.66 -20.85 -2.04
C HIS A 213 -35.47 -20.42 -1.17
N LEU A 214 -35.25 -19.11 -1.04
CA LEU A 214 -34.10 -18.52 -0.35
C LEU A 214 -34.41 -17.95 1.04
N LYS A 215 -35.67 -17.88 1.47
CA LYS A 215 -36.06 -17.26 2.76
C LYS A 215 -35.40 -17.84 4.01
N GLN A 216 -34.96 -19.10 3.97
CA GLN A 216 -34.29 -19.75 5.10
C GLN A 216 -32.78 -19.47 5.17
N LYS A 217 -32.23 -18.77 4.17
CA LYS A 217 -30.80 -18.43 4.09
C LYS A 217 -30.61 -16.94 4.34
N THR A 218 -29.70 -16.59 5.25
CA THR A 218 -29.24 -15.21 5.40
C THR A 218 -28.12 -14.95 4.39
N LEU A 219 -28.50 -14.51 3.19
CA LEU A 219 -27.53 -14.21 2.13
C LEU A 219 -26.97 -12.79 2.25
N PRO A 220 -25.69 -12.56 1.90
CA PRO A 220 -25.15 -11.22 1.80
C PRO A 220 -25.79 -10.47 0.62
N LEU A 221 -26.15 -9.21 0.84
CA LEU A 221 -26.86 -8.36 -0.11
C LEU A 221 -26.04 -7.12 -0.45
N GLY A 222 -25.86 -6.91 -1.76
CA GLY A 222 -25.40 -5.65 -2.33
C GLY A 222 -26.59 -4.80 -2.81
N PHE A 223 -26.54 -3.50 -2.59
CA PHE A 223 -27.60 -2.59 -3.02
C PHE A 223 -27.04 -1.54 -3.98
N THR A 224 -27.33 -1.64 -5.26
CA THR A 224 -27.16 -0.53 -6.20
C THR A 224 -28.25 0.50 -5.96
N PHE A 225 -27.84 1.69 -5.53
CA PHE A 225 -28.70 2.83 -5.27
C PHE A 225 -28.17 4.05 -6.02
N SER A 226 -28.76 4.33 -7.19
CA SER A 226 -28.23 5.29 -8.16
C SER A 226 -28.59 6.75 -7.85
N PHE A 227 -28.28 7.19 -6.63
CA PHE A 227 -28.48 8.56 -6.17
C PHE A 227 -27.22 9.08 -5.45
N PRO A 228 -27.03 10.40 -5.38
CA PRO A 228 -25.91 10.97 -4.64
C PRO A 228 -26.04 10.67 -3.15
N CYS A 229 -25.09 9.90 -2.61
CA CYS A 229 -25.05 9.55 -1.20
C CYS A 229 -23.70 9.86 -0.57
N GLN A 230 -23.72 10.31 0.68
CA GLN A 230 -22.54 10.40 1.51
C GLN A 230 -22.36 9.08 2.26
N GLN A 231 -21.31 8.34 1.92
CA GLN A 231 -20.96 7.11 2.62
C GLN A 231 -19.92 7.39 3.70
N THR A 232 -20.03 6.67 4.81
CA THR A 232 -18.98 6.61 5.85
C THR A 232 -18.38 5.21 5.99
N GLU A 233 -19.09 4.20 5.48
CA GLU A 233 -18.73 2.79 5.46
C GLU A 233 -19.37 2.15 4.21
N LEU A 234 -18.97 0.92 3.87
CA LEU A 234 -19.49 0.24 2.68
C LEU A 234 -20.99 -0.08 2.79
N ASP A 235 -21.52 -0.29 4.00
CA ASP A 235 -22.92 -0.61 4.29
C ASP A 235 -23.70 0.57 4.92
N LYS A 236 -23.17 1.80 4.85
CA LYS A 236 -23.80 3.00 5.43
C LYS A 236 -23.79 4.16 4.47
N SER A 237 -24.97 4.66 4.12
CA SER A 237 -25.13 5.60 3.01
C SER A 237 -26.26 6.59 3.27
N MET A 238 -25.89 7.85 3.47
CA MET A 238 -26.81 8.95 3.72
C MET A 238 -27.23 9.58 2.39
N LEU A 239 -28.52 9.59 2.07
CA LEU A 239 -28.98 10.24 0.84
C LEU A 239 -28.76 11.76 0.92
N ILE A 240 -28.02 12.34 -0.04
CA ILE A 240 -27.77 13.79 -0.09
C ILE A 240 -28.96 14.52 -0.70
N SER A 241 -29.47 14.01 -1.82
CA SER A 241 -30.56 14.62 -2.57
C SER A 241 -31.14 13.63 -3.55
N TRP A 242 -32.46 13.65 -3.74
CA TRP A 242 -33.08 12.93 -4.85
C TRP A 242 -32.71 13.56 -6.20
N THR A 243 -32.65 12.71 -7.23
CA THR A 243 -32.46 13.11 -8.63
C THR A 243 -33.43 12.31 -9.51
N LYS A 244 -33.47 12.62 -10.82
CA LYS A 244 -34.31 11.93 -11.80
C LYS A 244 -35.80 12.14 -11.49
N GLY A 245 -36.56 11.06 -11.29
CA GLY A 245 -38.01 11.09 -11.06
C GLY A 245 -38.45 10.73 -9.63
N PHE A 246 -37.53 10.61 -8.68
CA PHE A 246 -37.85 10.28 -7.27
C PHE A 246 -37.97 11.54 -6.43
N GLN A 247 -38.91 11.54 -5.47
CA GLN A 247 -39.08 12.64 -4.52
C GLN A 247 -39.71 12.16 -3.20
N CYS A 248 -39.28 10.99 -2.69
CA CYS A 248 -39.85 10.44 -1.48
C CYS A 248 -39.52 11.30 -0.24
N SER A 249 -40.54 11.63 0.55
CA SER A 249 -40.40 12.40 1.79
C SER A 249 -39.74 11.56 2.91
N GLY A 250 -38.92 12.19 3.76
CA GLY A 250 -38.29 11.52 4.91
C GLY A 250 -37.15 10.54 4.57
N VAL A 251 -36.48 10.72 3.43
CA VAL A 251 -35.30 9.90 3.04
C VAL A 251 -34.03 10.74 2.92
N VAL A 252 -34.14 12.00 2.49
CA VAL A 252 -32.98 12.90 2.37
C VAL A 252 -32.41 13.15 3.77
N GLY A 253 -31.10 12.94 3.92
CA GLY A 253 -30.41 13.02 5.20
C GLY A 253 -30.61 11.80 6.10
N GLU A 254 -31.19 10.70 5.60
CA GLU A 254 -31.33 9.43 6.31
C GLU A 254 -30.44 8.34 5.69
N ASP A 255 -30.08 7.34 6.52
CA ASP A 255 -29.31 6.17 6.10
C ASP A 255 -30.24 5.16 5.39
N VAL A 256 -30.08 5.04 4.07
CA VAL A 256 -30.96 4.20 3.24
C VAL A 256 -30.78 2.71 3.54
N VAL A 257 -29.61 2.28 4.03
CA VAL A 257 -29.38 0.89 4.43
C VAL A 257 -30.13 0.59 5.72
N LYS A 258 -30.08 1.52 6.69
CA LYS A 258 -30.92 1.44 7.90
C LYS A 258 -32.40 1.41 7.55
N MET A 259 -32.87 2.26 6.64
CA MET A 259 -34.27 2.28 6.23
C MET A 259 -34.73 0.97 5.58
N LEU A 260 -33.88 0.35 4.74
CA LEU A 260 -34.14 -0.98 4.18
C LEU A 260 -34.18 -2.05 5.28
N ARG A 261 -33.20 -2.05 6.20
CA ARG A 261 -33.16 -2.97 7.36
C ARG A 261 -34.42 -2.80 8.24
N ASP A 262 -34.88 -1.57 8.45
CA ASP A 262 -36.10 -1.28 9.20
C ASP A 262 -37.36 -1.82 8.48
N ALA A 263 -37.45 -1.68 7.15
CA ALA A 263 -38.57 -2.21 6.36
C ALA A 263 -38.64 -3.75 6.40
N ILE A 264 -37.49 -4.41 6.31
CA ILE A 264 -37.38 -5.87 6.41
C ILE A 264 -37.77 -6.34 7.81
N ARG A 265 -37.28 -5.65 8.86
CA ARG A 265 -37.67 -5.91 10.25
C ARG A 265 -39.16 -5.71 10.51
N ARG A 266 -39.77 -4.64 9.97
CA ARG A 266 -41.22 -4.41 10.05
C ARG A 266 -42.03 -5.55 9.43
N ARG A 267 -41.49 -6.16 8.36
CA ARG A 267 -42.12 -7.27 7.67
C ARG A 267 -41.98 -8.61 8.40
N GLY A 268 -40.77 -8.93 8.86
CA GLY A 268 -40.50 -10.04 9.78
C GLY A 268 -40.55 -11.46 9.20
N ASP A 269 -40.60 -11.64 7.86
CA ASP A 269 -40.74 -12.95 7.20
C ASP A 269 -39.44 -13.50 6.58
N TYR A 270 -38.33 -12.76 6.63
CA TYR A 270 -36.98 -13.21 6.23
C TYR A 270 -35.90 -12.30 6.86
N ASP A 271 -34.64 -12.74 6.77
CA ASP A 271 -33.48 -11.97 7.22
C ASP A 271 -32.43 -11.87 6.11
N ILE A 272 -31.71 -10.74 6.05
CA ILE A 272 -30.63 -10.50 5.08
C ILE A 272 -29.47 -9.76 5.73
N ASN A 273 -28.28 -9.98 5.21
CA ASN A 273 -27.12 -9.20 5.60
C ASN A 273 -26.76 -8.18 4.52
N VAL A 274 -27.22 -6.93 4.65
CA VAL A 274 -26.80 -5.85 3.73
C VAL A 274 -25.35 -5.50 4.05
N ILE A 275 -24.42 -5.81 3.14
CA ILE A 275 -22.98 -5.59 3.36
C ILE A 275 -22.40 -4.48 2.48
N ALA A 276 -23.10 -4.10 1.41
CA ALA A 276 -22.63 -3.07 0.51
C ALA A 276 -23.77 -2.28 -0.10
N ILE A 277 -23.56 -0.97 -0.23
CA ILE A 277 -24.37 -0.08 -1.06
C ILE A 277 -23.46 0.69 -2.01
N VAL A 278 -23.84 0.73 -3.28
CA VAL A 278 -23.01 1.29 -4.36
C VAL A 278 -23.83 2.11 -5.34
N ASN A 279 -23.16 3.04 -6.01
CA ASN A 279 -23.73 3.75 -7.15
C ASN A 279 -23.74 2.85 -8.40
N ASP A 280 -24.58 3.14 -9.39
CA ASP A 280 -24.63 2.39 -10.65
C ASP A 280 -23.31 2.44 -11.42
N THR A 281 -22.61 3.58 -11.44
CA THR A 281 -21.27 3.68 -12.02
C THR A 281 -20.30 2.66 -11.42
N VAL A 282 -20.28 2.53 -10.09
CA VAL A 282 -19.45 1.57 -9.35
C VAL A 282 -19.86 0.15 -9.69
N GLY A 283 -21.17 -0.12 -9.72
CA GLY A 283 -21.70 -1.40 -10.17
C GLY A 283 -21.24 -1.77 -11.58
N THR A 284 -21.34 -0.85 -12.54
CA THR A 284 -20.89 -1.04 -13.92
C THR A 284 -19.39 -1.32 -13.99
N MET A 285 -18.56 -0.54 -13.26
CA MET A 285 -17.11 -0.77 -13.18
C MET A 285 -16.79 -2.17 -12.68
N MET A 286 -17.46 -2.61 -11.61
CA MET A 286 -17.22 -3.89 -10.95
C MET A 286 -17.75 -5.07 -11.77
N SER A 287 -18.89 -4.89 -12.45
CA SER A 287 -19.44 -5.87 -13.38
C SER A 287 -18.48 -6.14 -14.54
N CYS A 288 -17.89 -5.09 -15.12
CA CYS A 288 -16.92 -5.24 -16.20
C CYS A 288 -15.55 -5.69 -15.68
N GLY A 289 -15.16 -5.26 -14.47
CA GLY A 289 -13.91 -5.63 -13.80
C GLY A 289 -13.79 -7.11 -13.47
N TYR A 290 -14.91 -7.81 -13.35
CA TYR A 290 -14.93 -9.27 -13.24
C TYR A 290 -14.47 -9.95 -14.54
N SER A 291 -14.91 -9.45 -15.69
CA SER A 291 -14.54 -10.01 -17.00
C SER A 291 -13.19 -9.50 -17.51
N ASP A 292 -12.79 -8.30 -17.10
CA ASP A 292 -11.55 -7.65 -17.50
C ASP A 292 -10.94 -6.88 -16.33
N HIS A 293 -9.92 -7.46 -15.71
CA HIS A 293 -9.23 -6.89 -14.55
C HIS A 293 -8.48 -5.57 -14.84
N SER A 294 -8.44 -5.09 -16.09
CA SER A 294 -7.97 -3.75 -16.44
C SER A 294 -9.05 -2.66 -16.30
N CYS A 295 -10.28 -3.02 -15.92
CA CYS A 295 -11.39 -2.09 -15.76
C CYS A 295 -11.24 -1.25 -14.49
N GLU A 296 -11.08 0.06 -14.67
CA GLU A 296 -10.81 0.99 -13.56
C GLU A 296 -11.70 2.23 -13.59
N VAL A 297 -12.63 2.27 -14.55
CA VAL A 297 -13.59 3.35 -14.75
C VAL A 297 -14.97 2.75 -15.01
N GLY A 298 -15.98 3.28 -14.31
CA GLY A 298 -17.39 3.00 -14.57
C GLY A 298 -18.05 4.23 -15.16
N LEU A 299 -18.75 4.07 -16.28
CA LEU A 299 -19.40 5.14 -17.01
C LEU A 299 -20.88 4.84 -17.20
N ILE A 300 -21.73 5.80 -16.86
CA ILE A 300 -23.17 5.77 -17.16
C ILE A 300 -23.50 6.88 -18.15
N VAL A 301 -24.12 6.52 -19.28
CA VAL A 301 -24.73 7.48 -20.23
C VAL A 301 -26.12 6.98 -20.62
N GLY A 302 -27.10 7.28 -19.77
CA GLY A 302 -28.48 6.83 -19.88
C GLY A 302 -29.47 7.96 -19.65
N THR A 303 -30.39 7.79 -18.69
CA THR A 303 -31.31 8.87 -18.28
C THR A 303 -30.51 10.04 -17.68
N GLY A 304 -29.55 9.73 -16.82
CA GLY A 304 -28.51 10.64 -16.35
C GLY A 304 -27.15 10.32 -16.95
N SER A 305 -26.12 11.04 -16.53
CA SER A 305 -24.73 10.72 -16.84
C SER A 305 -23.85 10.90 -15.62
N ASN A 306 -23.05 9.88 -15.32
CA ASN A 306 -22.09 9.90 -14.21
C ASN A 306 -20.87 9.01 -14.52
N ALA A 307 -19.78 9.22 -13.78
CA ALA A 307 -18.63 8.33 -13.81
C ALA A 307 -18.01 8.10 -12.42
N CYS A 308 -17.38 6.94 -12.26
CA CYS A 308 -16.51 6.63 -11.14
C CYS A 308 -15.17 6.07 -11.64
N TYR A 309 -14.13 6.13 -10.82
CA TYR A 309 -12.83 5.53 -11.15
C TYR A 309 -12.03 5.14 -9.90
N MET A 310 -11.02 4.29 -10.05
CA MET A 310 -10.08 3.94 -8.98
C MET A 310 -9.03 5.04 -8.76
N GLU A 311 -9.08 5.72 -7.62
CA GLU A 311 -8.14 6.75 -7.18
C GLU A 311 -7.17 6.18 -6.12
N GLU A 312 -5.98 6.77 -6.00
CA GLU A 312 -5.01 6.42 -4.96
C GLU A 312 -5.46 7.00 -3.62
N LEU A 313 -5.48 6.21 -2.54
CA LEU A 313 -6.06 6.64 -1.26
C LEU A 313 -5.36 7.88 -0.69
N ARG A 314 -4.03 8.00 -0.88
CA ARG A 314 -3.23 9.19 -0.54
C ARG A 314 -3.74 10.51 -1.13
N ASN A 315 -4.48 10.46 -2.24
CA ASN A 315 -5.06 11.64 -2.88
C ASN A 315 -6.43 12.00 -2.29
N VAL A 316 -7.05 11.11 -1.50
CA VAL A 316 -8.39 11.27 -0.93
C VAL A 316 -8.28 11.81 0.51
N GLU A 317 -7.86 13.05 0.67
CA GLU A 317 -7.60 13.70 1.98
C GLU A 317 -8.82 13.78 2.92
N ARG A 318 -10.01 13.47 2.40
CA ARG A 318 -11.26 13.40 3.17
C ARG A 318 -11.35 12.16 4.05
N LEU A 319 -10.51 11.15 3.81
CA LEU A 319 -10.43 9.93 4.59
C LEU A 319 -9.07 9.82 5.28
N GLU A 320 -9.05 9.17 6.43
CA GLU A 320 -7.81 8.77 7.07
C GLU A 320 -7.24 7.52 6.37
N GLY A 321 -5.95 7.57 6.05
CA GLY A 321 -5.22 6.50 5.37
C GLY A 321 -4.60 6.95 4.05
N ASP A 322 -3.38 6.52 3.79
CA ASP A 322 -2.61 6.80 2.58
C ASP A 322 -2.34 5.53 1.74
N GLU A 323 -2.90 4.40 2.18
CA GLU A 323 -2.57 3.08 1.68
C GLU A 323 -3.65 2.48 0.74
N GLY A 324 -3.22 1.97 -0.41
CA GLY A 324 -4.08 1.31 -1.38
C GLY A 324 -4.87 2.28 -2.27
N ARG A 325 -5.99 1.80 -2.82
CA ARG A 325 -6.85 2.55 -3.74
C ARG A 325 -8.29 2.55 -3.26
N MET A 326 -9.08 3.49 -3.77
CA MET A 326 -10.52 3.53 -3.54
C MET A 326 -11.24 4.01 -4.79
N CYS A 327 -12.36 3.39 -5.11
CA CYS A 327 -13.25 3.91 -6.14
C CYS A 327 -13.89 5.21 -5.65
N VAL A 328 -13.79 6.26 -6.46
CA VAL A 328 -14.41 7.56 -6.21
C VAL A 328 -15.54 7.77 -7.20
N ASN A 329 -16.74 8.06 -6.68
CA ASN A 329 -17.87 8.49 -7.48
C ASN A 329 -17.76 10.00 -7.71
N MET A 330 -17.60 10.43 -8.95
CA MET A 330 -17.36 11.83 -9.25
C MET A 330 -18.59 12.71 -9.03
N GLU A 331 -19.79 12.15 -9.23
CA GLU A 331 -21.03 12.92 -9.38
C GLU A 331 -20.87 14.04 -10.41
N TRP A 332 -20.30 13.69 -11.58
CA TRP A 332 -19.83 14.67 -12.56
C TRP A 332 -20.95 15.48 -13.22
N GLY A 333 -22.21 15.09 -12.99
CA GLY A 333 -23.36 15.74 -13.60
C GLY A 333 -23.49 17.19 -13.12
N ALA A 334 -23.06 17.47 -11.88
CA ALA A 334 -23.03 18.80 -11.28
C ALA A 334 -21.88 19.69 -11.79
N PHE A 335 -20.99 19.17 -12.64
CA PHE A 335 -19.91 19.97 -13.20
C PHE A 335 -20.47 21.21 -13.94
N GLY A 336 -19.90 22.38 -13.65
CA GLY A 336 -20.38 23.66 -14.18
C GLY A 336 -21.53 24.31 -13.41
N ASP A 337 -22.06 23.70 -12.33
CA ASP A 337 -23.07 24.34 -11.46
C ASP A 337 -22.54 25.60 -10.76
N ASP A 338 -21.22 25.77 -10.68
CA ASP A 338 -20.51 26.95 -10.20
C ASP A 338 -20.27 28.00 -11.30
N GLY A 339 -20.74 27.75 -12.52
CA GLY A 339 -20.55 28.62 -13.68
C GLY A 339 -19.27 28.34 -14.48
N ALA A 340 -18.46 27.34 -14.10
CA ALA A 340 -17.20 27.03 -14.80
C ALA A 340 -17.38 26.70 -16.29
N LEU A 341 -18.57 26.23 -16.68
CA LEU A 341 -18.92 25.87 -18.06
C LEU A 341 -19.78 26.91 -18.79
N ALA A 342 -19.98 28.11 -18.22
CA ALA A 342 -20.86 29.12 -18.81
C ALA A 342 -20.46 29.52 -20.24
N HIS A 343 -19.17 29.41 -20.59
CA HIS A 343 -18.63 29.76 -21.90
C HIS A 343 -19.00 28.77 -23.03
N ILE A 344 -19.43 27.54 -22.70
CA ILE A 344 -19.90 26.53 -23.67
C ILE A 344 -21.42 26.29 -23.61
N GLN A 345 -22.11 26.88 -22.64
CA GLN A 345 -23.56 26.79 -22.52
C GLN A 345 -24.24 27.70 -23.55
N THR A 346 -25.31 27.18 -24.15
CA THR A 346 -26.13 27.92 -25.11
C THR A 346 -27.45 28.36 -24.48
N GLU A 347 -28.19 29.21 -25.19
CA GLU A 347 -29.55 29.59 -24.79
C GLU A 347 -30.48 28.39 -24.59
N PHE A 348 -30.28 27.31 -25.37
CA PHE A 348 -31.07 26.09 -25.28
C PHE A 348 -30.79 25.35 -23.98
N ASP A 349 -29.52 25.32 -23.55
CA ASP A 349 -29.10 24.70 -22.30
C ASP A 349 -29.70 25.46 -21.11
N HIS A 350 -29.66 26.80 -21.16
CA HIS A 350 -30.28 27.65 -20.13
C HIS A 350 -31.79 27.47 -20.06
N GLN A 351 -32.49 27.35 -21.20
CA GLN A 351 -33.93 27.11 -21.21
C GLN A 351 -34.26 25.72 -20.63
N VAL A 352 -33.53 24.68 -21.02
CA VAL A 352 -33.70 23.33 -20.45
C VAL A 352 -33.46 23.34 -18.94
N ASP A 353 -32.43 24.05 -18.47
CA ASP A 353 -32.12 24.18 -17.05
C ASP A 353 -33.24 24.90 -16.27
N GLN A 354 -33.69 26.06 -16.74
CA GLN A 354 -34.74 26.87 -16.09
C GLN A 354 -36.06 26.12 -15.96
N GLU A 355 -36.40 25.32 -16.97
CA GLU A 355 -37.64 24.55 -16.98
C GLU A 355 -37.50 23.17 -16.30
N SER A 356 -36.31 22.75 -15.88
CA SER A 356 -36.13 21.41 -15.29
C SER A 356 -36.70 21.31 -13.86
N LEU A 357 -36.74 20.08 -13.32
CA LEU A 357 -37.11 19.84 -11.92
C LEU A 357 -36.09 20.40 -10.90
N ASN A 358 -34.90 20.75 -11.39
CA ASN A 358 -33.74 21.15 -10.59
C ASN A 358 -32.94 22.28 -11.29
N PRO A 359 -33.51 23.50 -11.41
CA PRO A 359 -32.82 24.62 -12.04
C PRO A 359 -31.50 24.98 -11.34
N GLY A 360 -30.47 25.34 -12.12
CA GLY A 360 -29.13 25.67 -11.63
C GLY A 360 -28.35 24.47 -11.07
N LYS A 361 -28.79 23.24 -11.39
CA LYS A 361 -28.16 22.00 -10.93
C LYS A 361 -27.97 21.01 -12.06
N GLN A 362 -26.97 20.16 -11.94
CA GLN A 362 -26.67 19.11 -12.91
C GLN A 362 -26.38 19.65 -14.33
N SER A 363 -25.66 20.78 -14.40
CA SER A 363 -25.43 21.54 -15.64
C SER A 363 -24.76 20.71 -16.74
N PHE A 364 -23.73 19.93 -16.39
CA PHE A 364 -23.02 19.07 -17.35
C PHE A 364 -23.88 17.88 -17.79
N GLU A 365 -24.62 17.26 -16.86
CA GLU A 365 -25.54 16.17 -17.19
C GLU A 365 -26.61 16.62 -18.19
N LYS A 366 -27.15 17.83 -18.04
CA LYS A 366 -28.16 18.41 -18.94
C LYS A 366 -27.67 18.58 -20.38
N MET A 367 -26.37 18.75 -20.60
CA MET A 367 -25.78 18.83 -21.94
C MET A 367 -25.46 17.46 -22.56
N ILE A 368 -25.55 16.37 -21.78
CA ILE A 368 -25.08 15.03 -22.20
C ILE A 368 -26.22 14.01 -22.24
N SER A 369 -26.98 13.87 -21.16
CA SER A 369 -27.77 12.66 -20.92
C SER A 369 -29.04 12.55 -21.77
N GLY A 370 -29.59 11.34 -21.82
CA GLY A 370 -30.77 11.01 -22.62
C GLY A 370 -32.08 11.62 -22.12
N MET A 371 -32.13 12.17 -20.90
CA MET A 371 -33.31 12.90 -20.42
C MET A 371 -33.45 14.27 -21.11
N TYR A 372 -32.34 14.88 -21.53
CA TYR A 372 -32.30 16.27 -21.97
C TYR A 372 -31.95 16.43 -23.46
N MET A 373 -31.22 15.48 -24.05
CA MET A 373 -30.76 15.54 -25.45
C MET A 373 -31.92 15.78 -26.44
N GLY A 374 -33.02 15.06 -26.31
CA GLY A 374 -34.20 15.26 -27.16
C GLY A 374 -34.84 16.65 -27.01
N GLU A 375 -34.89 17.18 -25.79
CA GLU A 375 -35.47 18.49 -25.52
C GLU A 375 -34.62 19.62 -26.08
N ILE A 376 -33.29 19.50 -26.01
CA ILE A 376 -32.37 20.45 -26.67
C ILE A 376 -32.61 20.45 -28.18
N ALA A 377 -32.70 19.27 -28.80
CA ALA A 377 -33.02 19.16 -30.23
C ALA A 377 -34.38 19.77 -30.56
N ARG A 378 -35.39 19.57 -29.71
CA ARG A 378 -36.73 20.19 -29.85
C ARG A 378 -36.67 21.70 -29.86
N LEU A 379 -35.99 22.30 -28.88
CA LEU A 379 -35.89 23.76 -28.75
C LEU A 379 -35.16 24.39 -29.93
N VAL A 380 -34.09 23.74 -30.41
CA VAL A 380 -33.40 24.16 -31.64
C VAL A 380 -34.35 24.12 -32.84
N MET A 381 -35.12 23.03 -33.02
CA MET A 381 -36.11 22.93 -34.09
C MET A 381 -37.22 23.98 -33.98
N VAL A 382 -37.72 24.26 -32.78
CA VAL A 382 -38.72 25.30 -32.53
C VAL A 382 -38.19 26.68 -32.91
N LYS A 383 -36.94 27.00 -32.54
CA LYS A 383 -36.31 28.28 -32.90
C LYS A 383 -36.12 28.42 -34.41
N LEU A 384 -35.63 27.38 -35.07
CA LEU A 384 -35.49 27.36 -36.53
C LEU A 384 -36.84 27.51 -37.23
N ALA A 385 -37.89 26.87 -36.71
CA ALA A 385 -39.24 26.99 -37.25
C ALA A 385 -39.83 28.40 -37.05
N ALA A 386 -39.59 29.02 -35.89
CA ALA A 386 -40.01 30.40 -35.62
C ALA A 386 -39.30 31.42 -36.55
N GLN A 387 -38.10 31.10 -37.02
CA GLN A 387 -37.34 31.91 -37.99
C GLN A 387 -37.65 31.55 -39.46
N GLY A 388 -38.57 30.61 -39.71
CA GLY A 388 -38.92 30.17 -41.06
C GLY A 388 -37.84 29.32 -41.76
N LEU A 389 -36.85 28.83 -41.02
CA LEU A 389 -35.73 28.03 -41.53
C LEU A 389 -36.02 26.52 -41.56
N LEU A 390 -37.01 26.10 -40.76
CA LEU A 390 -37.59 24.75 -40.74
C LEU A 390 -39.11 24.83 -40.82
N PHE A 391 -39.71 23.87 -41.53
CA PHE A 391 -41.16 23.70 -41.64
C PHE A 391 -41.87 24.97 -42.13
N GLN A 392 -42.16 25.05 -43.43
CA GLN A 392 -42.80 26.23 -44.06
C GLN A 392 -44.11 26.72 -43.39
N ARG A 393 -44.80 25.86 -42.63
CA ARG A 393 -46.03 26.19 -41.88
C ARG A 393 -45.80 26.50 -40.40
N GLY A 394 -44.55 26.60 -39.97
CA GLY A 394 -44.15 26.80 -38.58
C GLY A 394 -44.25 25.52 -37.72
N ALA A 395 -43.92 25.67 -36.43
CA ALA A 395 -44.02 24.58 -35.46
C ALA A 395 -45.48 24.23 -35.14
N THR A 396 -45.78 22.93 -34.99
CA THR A 396 -47.09 22.45 -34.56
C THR A 396 -47.25 22.53 -33.03
N PRO A 397 -48.49 22.52 -32.50
CA PRO A 397 -48.71 22.43 -31.05
C PRO A 397 -48.03 21.20 -30.40
N ALA A 398 -47.95 20.08 -31.13
CA ALA A 398 -47.26 18.88 -30.66
C ALA A 398 -45.74 19.13 -30.50
N LEU A 399 -45.10 19.82 -31.45
CA LEU A 399 -43.67 20.18 -31.35
C LEU A 399 -43.41 21.25 -30.28
N LEU A 400 -44.36 22.16 -30.06
CA LEU A 400 -44.27 23.20 -29.03
C LEU A 400 -44.39 22.63 -27.60
N THR A 401 -45.05 21.48 -27.44
CA THR A 401 -45.17 20.79 -26.15
C THR A 401 -43.79 20.33 -25.66
N LYS A 402 -43.39 20.80 -24.47
CA LYS A 402 -42.16 20.38 -23.79
C LYS A 402 -42.07 18.86 -23.62
N GLY A 403 -40.90 18.28 -23.87
CA GLY A 403 -40.63 16.86 -23.70
C GLY A 403 -41.27 15.96 -24.76
N SER A 404 -41.96 16.52 -25.77
CA SER A 404 -42.59 15.72 -26.82
C SER A 404 -41.56 15.01 -27.71
N PHE A 405 -40.41 15.65 -27.96
CA PHE A 405 -39.33 15.09 -28.76
C PHE A 405 -38.27 14.43 -27.87
N GLU A 406 -38.50 13.16 -27.53
CA GLU A 406 -37.57 12.34 -26.74
C GLU A 406 -36.28 11.95 -27.50
N THR A 407 -35.24 11.58 -26.76
CA THR A 407 -33.94 11.09 -27.29
C THR A 407 -34.08 9.86 -28.19
N LYS A 408 -35.11 9.02 -28.02
CA LYS A 408 -35.39 7.91 -28.95
C LYS A 408 -35.67 8.41 -30.38
N HIS A 409 -36.23 9.61 -30.53
CA HIS A 409 -36.47 10.23 -31.83
C HIS A 409 -35.17 10.76 -32.44
N VAL A 410 -34.27 11.34 -31.62
CA VAL A 410 -32.90 11.70 -32.05
C VAL A 410 -32.18 10.48 -32.63
N SER A 411 -32.17 9.36 -31.88
CA SER A 411 -31.57 8.10 -32.33
C SER A 411 -32.21 7.60 -33.63
N ALA A 412 -33.53 7.68 -33.77
CA ALA A 412 -34.24 7.23 -34.97
C ALA A 412 -33.96 8.11 -36.20
N VAL A 413 -33.77 9.42 -36.02
CA VAL A 413 -33.44 10.35 -37.11
C VAL A 413 -32.01 10.16 -37.63
N GLU A 414 -31.10 9.76 -36.75
CA GLU A 414 -29.69 9.51 -37.05
C GLU A 414 -29.37 8.08 -37.49
N ASP A 415 -30.38 7.20 -37.52
CA ASP A 415 -30.23 5.84 -38.03
C ASP A 415 -30.02 5.86 -39.56
N ASP A 416 -28.86 5.39 -40.00
CA ASP A 416 -28.50 5.37 -41.42
C ASP A 416 -29.42 4.45 -42.25
N THR A 417 -30.10 3.49 -41.61
CA THR A 417 -31.01 2.55 -42.28
C THR A 417 -32.37 3.15 -42.61
N CYS A 418 -32.76 4.26 -41.97
CA CYS A 418 -34.13 4.78 -42.08
C CYS A 418 -34.35 5.66 -43.33
N GLY A 419 -33.29 6.14 -43.99
CA GLY A 419 -33.39 7.08 -45.11
C GLY A 419 -34.09 8.40 -44.74
N LEU A 420 -34.50 9.21 -45.72
CA LEU A 420 -35.28 10.43 -45.46
C LEU A 420 -36.75 10.11 -45.08
N ASP A 421 -37.30 9.01 -45.59
CA ASP A 421 -38.68 8.61 -45.29
C ASP A 421 -38.88 8.20 -43.83
N GLY A 422 -37.86 7.59 -43.20
CA GLY A 422 -37.85 7.34 -41.76
C GLY A 422 -37.92 8.63 -40.94
N VAL A 423 -37.17 9.66 -41.35
CA VAL A 423 -37.22 10.99 -40.70
C VAL A 423 -38.61 11.61 -40.85
N LYS A 424 -39.21 11.54 -42.06
CA LYS A 424 -40.60 11.99 -42.28
C LYS A 424 -41.59 11.25 -41.37
N LYS A 425 -41.40 9.94 -41.17
CA LYS A 425 -42.25 9.12 -40.29
C LYS A 425 -42.11 9.49 -38.80
N VAL A 426 -40.94 9.94 -38.37
CA VAL A 426 -40.76 10.49 -37.02
C VAL A 426 -41.47 11.84 -36.92
N LEU A 427 -41.24 12.74 -37.88
CA LEU A 427 -41.80 14.09 -37.87
C LEU A 427 -43.33 14.11 -38.02
N SER A 428 -43.91 13.15 -38.74
CA SER A 428 -45.37 13.05 -38.89
C SER A 428 -46.10 12.74 -37.57
N GLN A 429 -45.43 12.11 -36.59
CA GLN A 429 -45.98 11.89 -35.24
C GLN A 429 -46.26 13.21 -34.51
N PHE A 430 -45.58 14.28 -34.91
CA PHE A 430 -45.76 15.64 -34.40
C PHE A 430 -46.69 16.47 -35.30
N GLY A 431 -47.37 15.85 -36.27
CA GLY A 431 -48.24 16.53 -37.23
C GLY A 431 -47.50 17.39 -38.25
N LEU A 432 -46.19 17.18 -38.42
CA LEU A 432 -45.37 17.94 -39.37
C LEU A 432 -45.38 17.26 -40.74
N GLN A 433 -45.62 18.04 -41.79
CA GLN A 433 -45.45 17.63 -43.19
C GLN A 433 -44.10 18.14 -43.68
N ALA A 434 -43.05 17.38 -43.40
CA ALA A 434 -41.66 17.77 -43.66
C ALA A 434 -41.24 17.51 -45.11
N SER A 435 -40.60 18.50 -45.73
CA SER A 435 -39.90 18.32 -47.01
C SER A 435 -38.61 17.51 -46.86
N ASP A 436 -38.01 17.09 -47.96
CA ASP A 436 -36.69 16.43 -47.93
C ASP A 436 -35.62 17.34 -47.33
N GLU A 437 -35.70 18.64 -47.62
CA GLU A 437 -34.81 19.66 -47.06
C GLU A 437 -35.00 19.81 -45.54
N ASP A 438 -36.25 19.82 -45.05
CA ASP A 438 -36.53 19.81 -43.61
C ASP A 438 -35.94 18.57 -42.94
N CYS A 439 -36.05 17.40 -43.57
CA CYS A 439 -35.50 16.16 -43.03
C CYS A 439 -33.97 16.21 -42.91
N LEU A 440 -33.28 16.78 -43.90
CA LEU A 440 -31.83 16.98 -43.86
C LEU A 440 -31.43 17.94 -42.74
N LYS A 441 -32.14 19.06 -42.59
CA LYS A 441 -31.90 20.04 -41.51
C LYS A 441 -32.18 19.45 -40.13
N VAL A 442 -33.28 18.70 -39.95
CA VAL A 442 -33.58 18.01 -38.69
C VAL A 442 -32.51 16.97 -38.35
N ARG A 443 -32.01 16.23 -39.34
CA ARG A 443 -30.89 15.30 -39.15
C ARG A 443 -29.61 16.04 -38.74
N MET A 444 -29.33 17.20 -39.33
CA MET A 444 -28.21 18.05 -38.94
C MET A 444 -28.34 18.53 -37.49
N VAL A 445 -29.53 18.99 -37.07
CA VAL A 445 -29.79 19.37 -35.67
C VAL A 445 -29.53 18.20 -34.72
N CYS A 446 -30.12 17.04 -34.99
CA CYS A 446 -29.95 15.85 -34.16
C CYS A 446 -28.47 15.45 -34.04
N SER A 447 -27.78 15.39 -35.19
CA SER A 447 -26.35 15.06 -35.26
C SER A 447 -25.49 16.06 -34.48
N MET A 448 -25.77 17.36 -34.56
CA MET A 448 -25.03 18.37 -33.80
C MET A 448 -25.20 18.20 -32.28
N VAL A 449 -26.44 18.04 -31.82
CA VAL A 449 -26.75 17.89 -30.39
C VAL A 449 -26.14 16.61 -29.82
N SER A 450 -26.29 15.47 -30.51
CA SER A 450 -25.76 14.18 -30.04
C SER A 450 -24.22 14.12 -30.14
N THR A 451 -23.62 14.76 -31.16
CA THR A 451 -22.15 14.88 -31.28
C THR A 451 -21.58 15.72 -30.15
N ARG A 452 -22.19 16.87 -29.83
CA ARG A 452 -21.79 17.69 -28.69
C ARG A 452 -21.82 16.90 -27.39
N SER A 453 -22.90 16.17 -27.15
CA SER A 453 -23.04 15.31 -25.97
C SER A 453 -21.94 14.24 -25.90
N ALA A 454 -21.66 13.53 -27.00
CA ALA A 454 -20.59 12.52 -27.05
C ALA A 454 -19.20 13.14 -26.81
N ARG A 455 -18.93 14.31 -27.38
CA ARG A 455 -17.63 15.00 -27.23
C ARG A 455 -17.42 15.56 -25.82
N LEU A 456 -18.46 16.11 -25.18
CA LEU A 456 -18.38 16.54 -23.78
C LEU A 456 -18.16 15.35 -22.83
N CYS A 457 -18.87 14.23 -23.06
CA CYS A 457 -18.63 13.00 -22.31
C CYS A 457 -17.18 12.49 -22.51
N ALA A 458 -16.62 12.62 -23.72
CA ALA A 458 -15.24 12.26 -24.00
C ALA A 458 -14.24 13.17 -23.28
N ALA A 459 -14.50 14.48 -23.17
CA ALA A 459 -13.67 15.40 -22.39
C ALA A 459 -13.64 15.06 -20.90
N GLY A 460 -14.79 14.68 -20.33
CA GLY A 460 -14.86 14.17 -18.95
C GLY A 460 -14.06 12.88 -18.75
N LEU A 461 -14.20 11.91 -19.66
CA LEU A 461 -13.41 10.67 -19.63
C LEU A 461 -11.91 10.93 -19.82
N ALA A 462 -11.53 11.87 -20.70
CA ALA A 462 -10.15 12.25 -20.94
C ALA A 462 -9.48 12.76 -19.65
N ALA A 463 -10.22 13.51 -18.82
CA ALA A 463 -9.73 13.95 -17.52
C ALA A 463 -9.45 12.75 -16.58
N ILE A 464 -10.37 11.77 -16.52
CA ILE A 464 -10.22 10.57 -15.70
C ILE A 464 -8.99 9.75 -16.11
N VAL A 465 -8.85 9.42 -17.41
CA VAL A 465 -7.72 8.57 -17.86
C VAL A 465 -6.38 9.30 -17.73
N THR A 466 -6.36 10.62 -17.97
CA THR A 466 -5.17 11.47 -17.72
C THR A 466 -4.79 11.47 -16.24
N ARG A 467 -5.78 11.51 -15.33
CA ARG A 467 -5.56 11.41 -13.88
C ARG A 467 -4.94 10.07 -13.50
N ILE A 468 -5.50 8.95 -13.97
CA ILE A 468 -4.99 7.60 -13.69
C ILE A 468 -3.55 7.45 -14.20
N GLN A 469 -3.27 7.94 -15.41
CA GLN A 469 -1.93 7.93 -16.01
C GLN A 469 -0.92 8.68 -15.13
N LYS A 470 -1.26 9.90 -14.71
CA LYS A 470 -0.40 10.74 -13.85
C LYS A 470 -0.16 10.11 -12.48
N ASN A 471 -1.20 9.56 -11.85
CA ASN A 471 -1.08 8.90 -10.53
C ASN A 471 -0.05 7.77 -10.52
N ARG A 472 0.11 7.08 -11.66
CA ARG A 472 1.04 5.96 -11.83
C ARG A 472 2.40 6.36 -12.39
N GLY A 473 2.59 7.62 -12.76
CA GLY A 473 3.81 8.08 -13.42
C GLY A 473 4.09 7.36 -14.75
N LEU A 474 3.04 6.96 -15.48
CA LEU A 474 3.18 6.22 -16.75
C LEU A 474 3.23 7.16 -17.95
N THR A 475 4.03 6.81 -18.95
CA THR A 475 4.05 7.51 -20.25
C THR A 475 2.86 7.13 -21.12
N GLU A 476 2.38 5.89 -21.02
CA GLU A 476 1.21 5.36 -21.71
C GLU A 476 0.32 4.61 -20.73
N LEU A 477 -1.01 4.71 -20.90
CA LEU A 477 -1.98 4.01 -20.07
C LEU A 477 -2.80 3.03 -20.91
N HIS A 478 -2.92 1.79 -20.44
CA HIS A 478 -3.90 0.83 -20.92
C HIS A 478 -4.95 0.61 -19.83
N THR A 479 -6.22 0.85 -20.13
CA THR A 479 -7.31 0.66 -19.16
C THR A 479 -8.62 0.31 -19.86
N THR A 480 -9.54 -0.29 -19.12
CA THR A 480 -10.90 -0.57 -19.57
C THR A 480 -11.89 0.37 -18.88
N VAL A 481 -12.85 0.87 -19.65
CA VAL A 481 -14.02 1.60 -19.17
C VAL A 481 -15.24 0.69 -19.29
N GLY A 482 -15.81 0.30 -18.16
CA GLY A 482 -17.10 -0.35 -18.11
C GLY A 482 -18.21 0.67 -18.38
N VAL A 483 -19.09 0.41 -19.34
CA VAL A 483 -20.16 1.34 -19.74
C VAL A 483 -21.54 0.70 -19.62
N ASP A 484 -22.49 1.47 -19.11
CA ASP A 484 -23.92 1.20 -19.21
C ASP A 484 -24.68 2.50 -19.54
N GLY A 485 -25.96 2.37 -19.90
CA GLY A 485 -26.86 3.46 -20.19
C GLY A 485 -27.51 3.36 -21.56
N THR A 486 -28.77 3.78 -21.63
CA THR A 486 -29.62 3.66 -22.81
C THR A 486 -29.14 4.47 -24.01
N VAL A 487 -28.52 5.64 -23.80
CA VAL A 487 -27.99 6.47 -24.89
C VAL A 487 -26.81 5.76 -25.54
N TYR A 488 -25.84 5.32 -24.74
CA TYR A 488 -24.67 4.61 -25.24
C TYR A 488 -25.05 3.30 -25.95
N LYS A 489 -26.03 2.56 -25.40
CA LYS A 489 -26.50 1.28 -25.96
C LYS A 489 -27.32 1.42 -27.24
N LYS A 490 -28.17 2.44 -27.35
CA LYS A 490 -29.22 2.51 -28.40
C LYS A 490 -29.01 3.59 -29.44
N HIS A 491 -28.18 4.60 -29.20
CA HIS A 491 -27.93 5.64 -30.18
C HIS A 491 -26.90 5.16 -31.22
N PRO A 492 -27.21 5.20 -32.53
CA PRO A 492 -26.43 4.49 -33.55
C PRO A 492 -24.98 4.99 -33.68
N LYS A 493 -24.75 6.28 -33.39
CA LYS A 493 -23.44 6.94 -33.63
C LYS A 493 -22.74 7.43 -32.36
N PHE A 494 -23.35 7.27 -31.18
CA PHE A 494 -22.87 7.94 -29.97
C PHE A 494 -21.55 7.37 -29.48
N SER A 495 -21.46 6.04 -29.37
CA SER A 495 -20.25 5.33 -28.92
C SER A 495 -19.06 5.63 -29.82
N GLN A 496 -19.24 5.56 -31.15
CA GLN A 496 -18.17 5.85 -32.10
C GLN A 496 -17.64 7.29 -31.97
N ARG A 497 -18.53 8.28 -31.81
CA ARG A 497 -18.16 9.70 -31.63
C ARG A 497 -17.43 9.93 -30.31
N LEU A 498 -17.89 9.29 -29.22
CA LEU A 498 -17.23 9.31 -27.92
C LEU A 498 -15.80 8.76 -28.03
N HIS A 499 -15.65 7.58 -28.65
CA HIS A 499 -14.34 6.91 -28.78
C HIS A 499 -13.35 7.74 -29.60
N GLY A 500 -13.80 8.27 -30.74
CA GLY A 500 -12.96 9.13 -31.59
C GLY A 500 -12.49 10.39 -30.86
N ALA A 501 -13.41 11.10 -30.20
CA ALA A 501 -13.06 12.31 -29.46
C ALA A 501 -12.14 12.03 -28.25
N LEU A 502 -12.32 10.89 -27.56
CA LEU A 502 -11.44 10.50 -26.46
C LEU A 502 -10.01 10.25 -26.94
N GLN A 503 -9.85 9.57 -28.08
CA GLN A 503 -8.54 9.31 -28.67
C GLN A 503 -7.80 10.60 -29.05
N GLU A 504 -8.53 11.62 -29.53
CA GLU A 504 -7.96 12.93 -29.83
C GLU A 504 -7.56 13.70 -28.57
N LEU A 505 -8.36 13.61 -27.49
CA LEU A 505 -8.15 14.36 -26.25
C LEU A 505 -7.12 13.72 -25.29
N ALA A 506 -6.92 12.41 -25.38
CA ALA A 506 -6.00 11.64 -24.54
C ALA A 506 -5.20 10.61 -25.39
N PRO A 507 -4.33 11.05 -26.32
CA PRO A 507 -3.69 10.17 -27.29
C PRO A 507 -2.73 9.14 -26.68
N ASN A 508 -2.22 9.40 -25.47
CA ASN A 508 -1.32 8.49 -24.74
C ASN A 508 -2.09 7.45 -23.89
N CYS A 509 -3.42 7.40 -24.00
CA CYS A 509 -4.27 6.45 -23.27
C CYS A 509 -4.97 5.54 -24.27
N THR A 510 -4.65 4.25 -24.24
CA THR A 510 -5.40 3.22 -24.98
C THR A 510 -6.54 2.72 -24.11
N VAL A 511 -7.77 3.05 -24.51
CA VAL A 511 -8.98 2.77 -23.72
C VAL A 511 -9.84 1.73 -24.41
N LYS A 512 -10.09 0.60 -23.74
CA LYS A 512 -11.06 -0.40 -24.17
C LYS A 512 -12.41 -0.10 -23.53
N PHE A 513 -13.48 -0.06 -24.33
CA PHE A 513 -14.83 0.09 -23.81
C PHE A 513 -15.53 -1.26 -23.71
N MET A 514 -16.02 -1.60 -22.53
CA MET A 514 -16.74 -2.85 -22.28
C MET A 514 -18.18 -2.56 -21.86
N LEU A 515 -19.14 -3.14 -22.56
CA LEU A 515 -20.55 -2.96 -22.22
C LEU A 515 -20.93 -3.88 -21.05
N SER A 516 -21.61 -3.35 -20.04
CA SER A 516 -22.24 -4.17 -19.00
C SER A 516 -23.59 -4.70 -19.52
N GLU A 517 -23.64 -5.99 -19.88
CA GLU A 517 -24.85 -6.64 -20.38
C GLU A 517 -25.89 -6.87 -19.27
N ASP A 518 -25.43 -7.38 -18.12
CA ASP A 518 -26.26 -7.72 -16.95
C ASP A 518 -26.60 -6.51 -16.06
N GLY A 519 -25.99 -5.34 -16.33
CA GLY A 519 -26.20 -4.09 -15.63
C GLY A 519 -25.54 -4.02 -14.24
N SER A 520 -25.81 -2.93 -13.53
CA SER A 520 -25.22 -2.61 -12.23
C SER A 520 -25.55 -3.61 -11.11
N GLY A 521 -26.62 -4.39 -11.22
CA GLY A 521 -26.99 -5.44 -10.26
C GLY A 521 -25.90 -6.52 -10.09
N LYS A 522 -25.30 -7.01 -11.19
CA LYS A 522 -24.15 -7.91 -11.14
C LYS A 522 -22.97 -7.26 -10.43
N GLY A 523 -22.75 -5.99 -10.71
CA GLY A 523 -21.74 -5.15 -10.07
C GLY A 523 -21.85 -5.09 -8.55
N ALA A 524 -23.05 -4.84 -8.02
CA ALA A 524 -23.28 -4.82 -6.57
C ALA A 524 -23.02 -6.18 -5.93
N ALA A 525 -23.38 -7.29 -6.60
CA ALA A 525 -23.01 -8.62 -6.14
C ALA A 525 -21.48 -8.83 -6.16
N MET A 526 -20.76 -8.33 -7.16
CA MET A 526 -19.29 -8.41 -7.19
C MET A 526 -18.64 -7.57 -6.08
N VAL A 527 -19.16 -6.38 -5.78
CA VAL A 527 -18.69 -5.58 -4.64
C VAL A 527 -18.90 -6.33 -3.33
N THR A 528 -20.08 -6.94 -3.19
CA THR A 528 -20.45 -7.79 -2.04
C THR A 528 -19.46 -8.96 -1.92
N ALA A 529 -19.16 -9.65 -3.01
CA ALA A 529 -18.21 -10.75 -3.05
C ALA A 529 -16.78 -10.32 -2.68
N VAL A 530 -16.31 -9.19 -3.23
CA VAL A 530 -15.01 -8.60 -2.89
C VAL A 530 -14.94 -8.21 -1.41
N ALA A 531 -15.99 -7.60 -0.87
CA ALA A 531 -16.04 -7.22 0.54
C ALA A 531 -15.98 -8.44 1.46
N SER A 532 -16.77 -9.48 1.16
CA SER A 532 -16.72 -10.75 1.88
C SER A 532 -15.34 -11.41 1.81
N ARG A 533 -14.72 -11.44 0.61
CA ARG A 533 -13.34 -11.95 0.44
C ARG A 533 -12.35 -11.20 1.32
N LEU A 534 -12.33 -9.86 1.25
CA LEU A 534 -11.38 -9.03 1.98
C LEU A 534 -11.54 -9.21 3.50
N ALA A 535 -12.77 -9.36 3.99
CA ALA A 535 -13.03 -9.63 5.40
C ALA A 535 -12.43 -10.97 5.85
N VAL A 536 -12.65 -12.05 5.07
CA VAL A 536 -12.08 -13.38 5.33
C VAL A 536 -10.55 -13.35 5.26
N GLN A 537 -9.97 -12.68 4.25
CA GLN A 537 -8.52 -12.53 4.14
C GLN A 537 -7.94 -11.79 5.36
N ARG A 538 -8.61 -10.72 5.83
CA ARG A 538 -8.16 -9.97 7.00
C ARG A 538 -8.22 -10.80 8.28
N GLU A 539 -9.28 -11.59 8.46
CA GLU A 539 -9.40 -12.54 9.57
C GLU A 539 -8.26 -13.56 9.54
N GLN A 540 -7.98 -14.17 8.39
CA GLN A 540 -6.88 -15.13 8.23
C GLN A 540 -5.50 -14.53 8.52
N ILE A 541 -5.25 -13.28 8.09
CA ILE A 541 -4.02 -12.56 8.44
C ILE A 541 -3.93 -12.36 9.96
N ASN A 542 -5.01 -11.88 10.58
CA ASN A 542 -5.05 -11.66 12.02
C ASN A 542 -4.84 -12.94 12.81
N ASP A 543 -5.46 -14.05 12.43
CA ASP A 543 -5.29 -15.35 13.07
C ASP A 543 -3.84 -15.87 12.95
N THR A 544 -3.22 -15.63 11.79
CA THR A 544 -1.83 -16.02 11.54
C THR A 544 -0.87 -15.18 12.40
N LEU A 545 -1.16 -13.89 12.60
CA LEU A 545 -0.30 -12.96 13.34
C LEU A 545 -0.59 -12.91 14.86
N ALA A 546 -1.78 -13.30 15.31
CA ALA A 546 -2.20 -13.25 16.70
C ALA A 546 -1.22 -13.95 17.68
N PRO A 547 -0.65 -15.14 17.37
CA PRO A 547 0.31 -15.80 18.27
C PRO A 547 1.59 -15.00 18.54
N PHE A 548 1.93 -14.02 17.70
CA PHE A 548 3.11 -13.19 17.86
C PHE A 548 2.85 -11.95 18.73
N ARG A 549 1.58 -11.58 18.97
CA ARG A 549 1.18 -10.41 19.75
C ARG A 549 1.13 -10.76 21.24
N LEU A 550 2.26 -10.56 21.92
CA LEU A 550 2.38 -10.90 23.35
C LEU A 550 1.58 -9.96 24.26
N SER A 551 0.90 -10.51 25.27
CA SER A 551 0.25 -9.73 26.32
C SER A 551 1.27 -9.26 27.37
N GLN A 552 0.90 -8.26 28.16
CA GLN A 552 1.74 -7.81 29.29
C GLN A 552 1.99 -8.92 30.31
N GLU A 553 0.98 -9.75 30.56
CA GLU A 553 1.07 -10.90 31.46
C GLU A 553 2.08 -11.94 30.94
N GLN A 554 2.03 -12.27 29.64
CA GLN A 554 3.00 -13.19 29.03
C GLN A 554 4.44 -12.66 29.18
N LEU A 555 4.66 -11.35 29.00
CA LEU A 555 5.98 -10.75 29.20
C LEU A 555 6.47 -10.82 30.66
N GLN A 556 5.56 -10.62 31.63
CA GLN A 556 5.89 -10.78 33.05
C GLN A 556 6.23 -12.24 33.38
N GLN A 557 5.55 -13.21 32.77
CA GLN A 557 5.89 -14.63 32.91
C GLN A 557 7.27 -14.93 32.31
N VAL A 558 7.59 -14.38 31.12
CA VAL A 558 8.92 -14.49 30.50
C VAL A 558 9.99 -13.93 31.44
N GLN A 559 9.78 -12.75 32.00
CA GLN A 559 10.68 -12.13 32.98
C GLN A 559 10.89 -13.04 34.21
N ALA A 560 9.81 -13.59 34.78
CA ALA A 560 9.89 -14.48 35.93
C ALA A 560 10.63 -15.80 35.63
N ARG A 561 10.35 -16.41 34.47
CA ARG A 561 11.04 -17.63 33.99
C ARG A 561 12.52 -17.37 33.74
N MET A 562 12.88 -16.23 33.15
CA MET A 562 14.27 -15.81 32.95
C MET A 562 15.00 -15.66 34.29
N MET A 563 14.42 -14.95 35.27
CA MET A 563 15.01 -14.83 36.62
C MET A 563 15.26 -16.20 37.27
N ALA A 564 14.32 -17.13 37.16
CA ALA A 564 14.48 -18.47 37.73
C ALA A 564 15.61 -19.28 37.06
N GLU A 565 15.79 -19.15 35.75
CA GLU A 565 16.90 -19.79 35.04
C GLU A 565 18.24 -19.12 35.37
N MET A 566 18.29 -17.81 35.60
CA MET A 566 19.51 -17.11 36.04
C MET A 566 19.99 -17.65 37.39
N GLU A 567 19.07 -17.81 38.35
CA GLU A 567 19.35 -18.41 39.66
C GLU A 567 19.90 -19.84 39.53
N ARG A 568 19.33 -20.64 38.62
CA ARG A 568 19.79 -22.02 38.38
C ARG A 568 21.19 -22.06 37.78
N GLY A 569 21.48 -21.18 36.83
CA GLY A 569 22.79 -21.13 36.17
C GLY A 569 23.93 -20.68 37.09
N LEU A 570 23.64 -19.83 38.07
CA LEU A 570 24.62 -19.33 39.04
C LEU A 570 24.96 -20.33 40.16
N ARG A 571 24.04 -21.25 40.48
CA ARG A 571 24.22 -22.23 41.57
C ARG A 571 25.01 -23.44 41.13
N LYS A 572 25.98 -23.86 41.94
CA LYS A 572 26.85 -25.01 41.65
C LYS A 572 26.08 -26.32 41.52
N ALA A 573 25.04 -26.49 42.33
CA ALA A 573 24.21 -27.71 42.33
C ALA A 573 23.35 -27.86 41.07
N THR A 574 23.04 -26.77 40.36
CA THR A 574 22.16 -26.77 39.19
C THR A 574 22.83 -26.31 37.91
N HIS A 575 24.11 -25.94 37.94
CA HIS A 575 24.83 -25.39 36.78
C HIS A 575 24.98 -26.38 35.61
N ASP A 576 25.19 -27.66 35.90
CA ASP A 576 25.35 -28.70 34.88
C ASP A 576 24.02 -29.08 34.19
N VAL A 577 22.91 -28.66 34.78
CA VAL A 577 21.57 -28.89 34.25
C VAL A 577 21.37 -27.93 33.04
N PRO A 578 21.00 -28.43 31.84
CA PRO A 578 20.99 -27.59 30.63
C PRO A 578 20.12 -26.33 30.78
N GLY A 579 20.51 -25.16 30.29
CA GLY A 579 19.75 -23.91 30.50
C GLY A 579 20.64 -22.68 30.35
N LEU A 580 20.30 -21.60 31.05
CA LEU A 580 21.18 -20.42 31.13
C LEU A 580 22.49 -20.80 31.81
N ARG A 581 23.61 -20.56 31.13
CA ARG A 581 24.92 -21.00 31.61
C ARG A 581 25.50 -20.08 32.68
N MET A 582 25.21 -18.77 32.62
CA MET A 582 25.69 -17.80 33.62
C MET A 582 27.20 -17.91 33.88
N LEU A 583 27.97 -17.81 32.80
CA LEU A 583 29.41 -18.07 32.77
C LEU A 583 30.20 -16.93 33.45
N PRO A 584 31.01 -17.24 34.47
CA PRO A 584 31.90 -16.26 35.10
C PRO A 584 32.96 -15.76 34.11
N THR A 585 33.15 -14.43 34.03
CA THR A 585 34.07 -13.81 33.05
C THR A 585 35.42 -13.41 33.65
N PHE A 586 35.56 -13.50 34.98
CA PHE A 586 36.72 -13.01 35.76
C PHE A 586 36.98 -11.50 35.68
N VAL A 587 36.12 -10.73 35.02
CA VAL A 587 36.10 -9.26 35.10
C VAL A 587 35.37 -8.85 36.39
N ARG A 588 36.10 -8.28 37.35
CA ARG A 588 35.59 -8.00 38.71
C ARG A 588 35.13 -6.56 38.96
N ALA A 589 35.45 -5.64 38.06
CA ALA A 589 35.05 -4.25 38.15
C ALA A 589 34.88 -3.66 36.75
N THR A 590 34.00 -2.65 36.65
CA THR A 590 33.92 -1.76 35.49
C THR A 590 35.08 -0.77 35.50
N PRO A 591 35.37 -0.09 34.38
CA PRO A 591 36.44 0.91 34.37
C PRO A 591 36.26 1.99 35.45
N ASP A 592 37.34 2.37 36.12
CA ASP A 592 37.37 3.38 37.19
C ASP A 592 38.10 4.67 36.79
N GLY A 593 38.66 4.71 35.58
CA GLY A 593 39.35 5.86 35.01
C GLY A 593 40.85 5.89 35.32
N THR A 594 41.40 4.89 36.01
CA THR A 594 42.85 4.75 36.27
C THR A 594 43.59 4.01 35.16
N GLU A 595 42.89 3.43 34.19
CA GLU A 595 43.47 2.60 33.13
C GLU A 595 44.35 3.42 32.18
N ARG A 596 45.61 3.03 31.98
CA ARG A 596 46.55 3.70 31.07
C ARG A 596 47.38 2.68 30.32
N GLY A 597 47.67 2.93 29.05
CA GLY A 597 48.57 2.08 28.25
C GLY A 597 48.23 2.03 26.77
N ASP A 598 49.07 1.30 26.03
CA ASP A 598 48.82 0.90 24.64
C ASP A 598 48.50 -0.59 24.63
N PHE A 599 47.33 -0.94 24.10
CA PHE A 599 46.82 -2.31 24.09
C PHE A 599 46.51 -2.74 22.66
N LEU A 600 46.78 -4.00 22.35
CA LEU A 600 46.19 -4.64 21.18
C LEU A 600 44.83 -5.22 21.58
N ALA A 601 43.85 -5.12 20.68
CA ALA A 601 42.59 -5.84 20.83
C ALA A 601 42.27 -6.61 19.57
N LEU A 602 41.73 -7.82 19.73
CA LEU A 602 41.20 -8.63 18.65
C LEU A 602 39.70 -8.74 18.81
N ASP A 603 38.95 -8.61 17.72
CA ASP A 603 37.51 -8.79 17.71
C ASP A 603 37.11 -9.87 16.69
N LEU A 604 36.71 -11.02 17.24
CA LEU A 604 36.24 -12.17 16.49
C LEU A 604 34.84 -12.57 16.96
N GLY A 605 33.84 -12.29 16.12
CA GLY A 605 32.45 -12.70 16.39
C GLY A 605 31.55 -12.86 15.17
N GLY A 606 32.09 -12.62 13.96
CA GLY A 606 31.39 -12.73 12.68
C GLY A 606 32.38 -12.85 11.53
N THR A 607 31.96 -12.52 10.31
CA THR A 607 32.78 -12.68 9.09
C THR A 607 33.92 -11.66 8.97
N ASN A 608 33.80 -10.52 9.66
CA ASN A 608 34.82 -9.48 9.71
C ASN A 608 35.57 -9.57 11.03
N PHE A 609 36.80 -10.08 10.97
CA PHE A 609 37.75 -10.06 12.07
C PHE A 609 38.40 -8.68 12.14
N ARG A 610 38.63 -8.13 13.33
CA ARG A 610 39.31 -6.83 13.47
C ARG A 610 40.50 -6.94 14.40
N VAL A 611 41.56 -6.23 14.02
CA VAL A 611 42.73 -5.98 14.88
C VAL A 611 42.74 -4.50 15.21
N LEU A 612 42.91 -4.18 16.49
CA LEU A 612 42.87 -2.81 16.99
C LEU A 612 44.11 -2.49 17.82
N LEU A 613 44.55 -1.23 17.74
CA LEU A 613 45.42 -0.60 18.72
C LEU A 613 44.57 0.39 19.53
N VAL A 614 44.44 0.14 20.82
CA VAL A 614 43.71 0.97 21.77
C VAL A 614 44.71 1.68 22.67
N GLN A 615 44.80 3.00 22.54
CA GLN A 615 45.67 3.84 23.36
C GLN A 615 44.81 4.56 24.39
N VAL A 616 44.99 4.18 25.66
CA VAL A 616 44.26 4.77 26.77
C VAL A 616 45.18 5.74 27.50
N ARG A 617 44.76 7.01 27.58
CA ARG A 617 45.43 8.09 28.31
C ARG A 617 44.47 8.69 29.33
N SER A 618 44.95 9.63 30.15
CA SER A 618 44.04 10.39 31.02
C SER A 618 43.09 11.26 30.18
N ARG A 619 41.94 11.63 30.76
CA ARG A 619 40.99 12.53 30.08
C ARG A 619 41.62 13.87 29.70
N GLU A 620 42.58 14.35 30.49
CA GLU A 620 43.33 15.59 30.25
C GLU A 620 44.36 15.45 29.11
N GLU A 621 44.87 14.24 28.86
CA GLU A 621 45.89 13.92 27.84
C GLU A 621 45.28 13.44 26.51
N GLY A 622 43.98 13.64 26.28
CA GLY A 622 43.31 13.29 25.03
C GLY A 622 42.50 11.99 25.06
N GLY A 623 42.31 11.37 26.22
CA GLY A 623 41.36 10.26 26.42
C GLY A 623 41.75 8.95 25.72
N MET A 624 40.81 8.33 25.01
CA MET A 624 41.01 7.05 24.31
C MET A 624 41.14 7.27 22.80
N ARG A 625 42.20 6.73 22.21
CA ARG A 625 42.40 6.70 20.75
C ARG A 625 42.40 5.26 20.26
N ILE A 626 41.61 4.97 19.24
CA ILE A 626 41.49 3.64 18.64
C ILE A 626 41.92 3.71 17.19
N LEU A 627 42.84 2.83 16.79
CA LEU A 627 43.14 2.51 15.40
C LEU A 627 42.66 1.08 15.14
N SER A 628 41.99 0.83 14.03
CA SER A 628 41.43 -0.48 13.73
C SER A 628 41.56 -0.83 12.25
N GLU A 629 41.84 -2.09 11.97
CA GLU A 629 41.85 -2.64 10.61
C GLU A 629 40.98 -3.90 10.56
N ALA A 630 40.20 -4.04 9.49
CA ALA A 630 39.25 -5.14 9.31
C ALA A 630 39.75 -6.14 8.27
N TYR A 631 39.70 -7.40 8.63
CA TYR A 631 40.15 -8.53 7.84
C TYR A 631 38.98 -9.47 7.56
N LYS A 632 38.85 -9.91 6.30
CA LYS A 632 37.88 -10.93 5.93
C LYS A 632 38.43 -12.31 6.20
N LEU A 633 37.67 -13.12 6.91
CA LEU A 633 38.01 -14.53 7.11
C LEU A 633 37.43 -15.37 5.96
N PRO A 634 38.27 -16.11 5.19
CA PRO A 634 37.78 -17.00 4.16
C PRO A 634 36.93 -18.13 4.75
N GLU A 635 35.88 -18.56 4.04
CA GLU A 635 35.00 -19.63 4.53
C GLU A 635 35.74 -20.96 4.75
N ALA A 636 36.73 -21.25 3.89
CA ALA A 636 37.62 -22.40 4.05
C ALA A 636 38.46 -22.36 5.35
N VAL A 637 38.67 -21.18 5.93
CA VAL A 637 39.37 -21.00 7.21
C VAL A 637 38.39 -21.12 8.38
N ILE A 638 37.20 -20.52 8.26
CA ILE A 638 36.12 -20.58 9.27
C ILE A 638 35.64 -22.03 9.50
N GLN A 639 35.62 -22.84 8.42
CA GLN A 639 35.20 -24.24 8.44
C GLN A 639 36.39 -25.22 8.35
N GLY A 640 37.62 -24.72 8.43
CA GLY A 640 38.84 -25.51 8.31
C GLY A 640 39.26 -26.16 9.63
N THR A 641 40.57 -26.21 9.87
CA THR A 641 41.14 -26.64 11.15
C THR A 641 41.40 -25.45 12.07
N GLY A 642 41.42 -25.67 13.39
CA GLY A 642 41.80 -24.64 14.36
C GLY A 642 43.18 -24.06 14.06
N THR A 643 44.14 -24.91 13.67
CA THR A 643 45.48 -24.45 13.24
C THR A 643 45.38 -23.43 12.11
N GLN A 644 44.61 -23.70 11.05
CA GLN A 644 44.42 -22.78 9.93
C GLN A 644 43.77 -21.47 10.36
N LEU A 645 42.74 -21.53 11.22
CA LEU A 645 42.05 -20.34 11.71
C LEU A 645 42.97 -19.42 12.50
N PHE A 646 43.67 -19.97 13.50
CA PHE A 646 44.54 -19.17 14.36
C PHE A 646 45.83 -18.73 13.65
N ASP A 647 46.36 -19.52 12.71
CA ASP A 647 47.48 -19.08 11.87
C ASP A 647 47.09 -17.89 10.98
N HIS A 648 45.88 -17.89 10.42
CA HIS A 648 45.35 -16.77 9.65
C HIS A 648 45.11 -15.53 10.51
N ILE A 649 44.57 -15.70 11.72
CA ILE A 649 44.43 -14.60 12.70
C ILE A 649 45.79 -13.96 12.99
N VAL A 650 46.83 -14.77 13.21
CA VAL A 650 48.18 -14.26 13.46
C VAL A 650 48.75 -13.56 12.22
N ASP A 651 48.49 -14.05 11.01
CA ASP A 651 48.88 -13.35 9.77
C ASP A 651 48.25 -11.95 9.68
N CYS A 652 46.96 -11.81 10.04
CA CYS A 652 46.29 -10.50 10.13
C CYS A 652 46.93 -9.59 11.19
N ILE A 653 47.31 -10.13 12.35
CA ILE A 653 47.99 -9.35 13.40
C ILE A 653 49.36 -8.85 12.92
N ILE A 654 50.13 -9.71 12.24
CA ILE A 654 51.44 -9.35 11.67
C ILE A 654 51.27 -8.22 10.65
N ASP A 655 50.27 -8.34 9.78
CA ASP A 655 49.95 -7.33 8.77
C ASP A 655 49.59 -5.98 9.41
N PHE A 656 48.69 -5.98 10.40
CA PHE A 656 48.34 -4.78 11.16
C PHE A 656 49.54 -4.16 11.87
N GLN A 657 50.37 -4.97 12.53
CA GLN A 657 51.57 -4.47 13.21
C GLN A 657 52.58 -3.86 12.22
N LYS A 658 52.68 -4.40 11.00
CA LYS A 658 53.48 -3.79 9.94
C LYS A 658 52.89 -2.45 9.50
N SER A 659 51.59 -2.41 9.22
CA SER A 659 50.89 -1.20 8.73
C SER A 659 50.97 -0.06 9.75
N GLN A 660 50.94 -0.37 11.04
CA GLN A 660 51.01 0.59 12.13
C GLN A 660 52.43 0.84 12.69
N GLY A 661 53.48 0.24 12.13
CA GLY A 661 54.86 0.41 12.61
C GLY A 661 55.12 -0.12 14.03
N LEU A 662 54.38 -1.17 14.42
CA LEU A 662 54.43 -1.78 15.76
C LEU A 662 55.25 -3.08 15.80
N LEU A 663 55.84 -3.49 14.67
CA LEU A 663 56.57 -4.76 14.58
C LEU A 663 57.70 -4.84 15.64
N GLY A 664 57.71 -5.93 16.41
CA GLY A 664 58.69 -6.14 17.49
C GLY A 664 58.33 -5.49 18.83
N ARG A 665 57.22 -4.73 18.94
CA ARG A 665 56.69 -4.27 20.24
C ARG A 665 55.86 -5.37 20.87
N LYS A 666 56.23 -5.79 22.09
CA LYS A 666 55.39 -6.66 22.92
C LYS A 666 54.33 -5.81 23.62
N LEU A 667 53.08 -5.92 23.16
CA LEU A 667 51.93 -5.20 23.71
C LEU A 667 50.96 -6.18 24.40
N PRO A 668 50.32 -5.76 25.51
CA PRO A 668 49.23 -6.52 26.12
C PRO A 668 48.06 -6.61 25.14
N LEU A 669 47.49 -7.80 25.01
CA LEU A 669 46.44 -8.13 24.07
C LEU A 669 45.17 -8.61 24.80
N GLY A 670 44.06 -7.91 24.55
CA GLY A 670 42.72 -8.39 24.86
C GLY A 670 42.09 -9.07 23.64
N PHE A 671 41.53 -10.25 23.81
CA PHE A 671 40.88 -10.99 22.73
C PHE A 671 39.37 -11.08 22.99
N THR A 672 38.60 -10.25 22.30
CA THR A 672 37.15 -10.39 22.21
C THR A 672 36.82 -11.59 21.33
N PHE A 673 36.40 -12.68 21.96
CA PHE A 673 36.05 -13.94 21.34
C PHE A 673 34.58 -14.25 21.63
N SER A 674 33.73 -14.01 20.63
CA SER A 674 32.28 -13.88 20.80
C SER A 674 31.54 -15.21 20.69
N PHE A 675 32.04 -16.23 21.40
CA PHE A 675 31.50 -17.58 21.45
C PHE A 675 31.41 -18.05 22.91
N PRO A 676 30.52 -19.01 23.22
CA PRO A 676 30.39 -19.54 24.57
C PRO A 676 31.69 -20.23 25.02
N CYS A 677 32.34 -19.63 26.02
CA CYS A 677 33.59 -20.12 26.60
C CYS A 677 33.45 -20.35 28.10
N LYS A 678 33.94 -21.50 28.58
CA LYS A 678 34.14 -21.73 30.01
C LYS A 678 35.48 -21.12 30.38
N GLN A 679 35.45 -20.02 31.14
CA GLN A 679 36.66 -19.40 31.67
C GLN A 679 37.02 -19.98 33.04
N THR A 680 38.31 -20.10 33.29
CA THR A 680 38.90 -20.47 34.60
C THR A 680 39.74 -19.33 35.16
N ARG A 681 40.24 -18.45 34.29
CA ARG A 681 40.94 -17.20 34.57
C ARG A 681 40.63 -16.17 33.47
N LEU A 682 41.07 -14.93 33.64
CA LEU A 682 40.84 -13.87 32.65
C LEU A 682 41.53 -14.18 31.30
N ASP A 683 42.70 -14.82 31.32
CA ASP A 683 43.55 -15.14 30.18
C ASP A 683 43.44 -16.61 29.71
N GLU A 684 42.42 -17.34 30.16
CA GLU A 684 42.22 -18.77 29.91
C GLU A 684 40.74 -19.08 29.69
N ALA A 685 40.39 -19.55 28.48
CA ALA A 685 39.01 -19.70 28.05
C ALA A 685 38.85 -20.92 27.13
N PHE A 686 38.09 -21.91 27.60
CA PHE A 686 37.82 -23.14 26.85
C PHE A 686 36.55 -22.97 26.01
N LEU A 687 36.66 -23.08 24.68
CA LEU A 687 35.51 -23.02 23.79
C LEU A 687 34.55 -24.19 24.10
N ILE A 688 33.28 -23.90 24.38
CA ILE A 688 32.29 -24.95 24.69
C ILE A 688 31.78 -25.58 23.39
N HIS A 689 31.32 -24.75 22.46
CA HIS A 689 30.87 -25.17 21.13
C HIS A 689 30.85 -23.96 20.19
N TRP A 690 30.99 -24.19 18.90
CA TRP A 690 30.85 -23.12 17.91
C TRP A 690 29.40 -22.66 17.72
N THR A 691 29.24 -21.38 17.41
CA THR A 691 27.97 -20.75 17.03
C THR A 691 28.19 -19.87 15.78
N LYS A 692 27.14 -19.19 15.30
CA LYS A 692 27.24 -18.15 14.25
C LYS A 692 27.93 -18.61 12.93
N GLY A 693 27.88 -19.91 12.62
CA GLY A 693 28.42 -20.49 11.37
C GLY A 693 29.89 -20.92 11.41
N PHE A 694 30.60 -20.75 12.52
CA PHE A 694 31.96 -21.26 12.69
C PHE A 694 31.95 -22.79 12.89
N LYS A 695 32.95 -23.49 12.34
CA LYS A 695 33.08 -24.96 12.46
C LYS A 695 34.54 -25.46 12.46
N ALA A 696 35.50 -24.59 12.79
CA ALA A 696 36.91 -24.99 12.76
C ALA A 696 37.18 -26.17 13.70
N SER A 697 37.71 -27.28 13.17
CA SER A 697 37.99 -28.50 13.94
C SER A 697 39.06 -28.25 15.01
N ASP A 698 39.11 -29.12 16.02
CA ASP A 698 40.16 -29.08 17.06
C ASP A 698 40.21 -27.77 17.86
N CYS A 699 39.09 -27.05 17.94
CA CYS A 699 38.94 -25.85 18.78
C CYS A 699 38.06 -26.10 20.01
N GLU A 700 36.96 -26.86 19.87
CA GLU A 700 36.03 -27.12 20.96
C GLU A 700 36.71 -27.93 22.08
N GLY A 701 36.49 -27.51 23.33
CA GLY A 701 37.16 -28.06 24.51
C GLY A 701 38.60 -27.59 24.73
N ARG A 702 39.17 -26.78 23.82
CA ARG A 702 40.54 -26.24 23.96
C ARG A 702 40.55 -24.79 24.44
N ASP A 703 41.64 -24.43 25.11
CA ASP A 703 41.92 -23.04 25.49
C ASP A 703 42.24 -22.19 24.25
N VAL A 704 41.40 -21.19 24.01
CA VAL A 704 41.50 -20.23 22.91
C VAL A 704 42.76 -19.37 23.02
N ALA A 705 43.16 -19.02 24.25
CA ALA A 705 44.39 -18.26 24.46
C ALA A 705 45.60 -19.11 24.05
N GLU A 706 45.65 -20.39 24.46
CA GLU A 706 46.71 -21.30 24.06
C GLU A 706 46.72 -21.59 22.55
N LEU A 707 45.56 -21.70 21.90
CA LEU A 707 45.48 -21.83 20.43
C LEU A 707 46.11 -20.63 19.71
N LEU A 708 45.90 -19.41 20.22
CA LEU A 708 46.53 -18.21 19.69
C LEU A 708 48.03 -18.18 19.99
N ARG A 709 48.46 -18.53 21.21
CA ARG A 709 49.88 -18.62 21.59
C ARG A 709 50.62 -19.67 20.75
N ASP A 710 49.99 -20.80 20.46
CA ASP A 710 50.46 -21.84 19.55
C ASP A 710 50.72 -21.29 18.14
N ALA A 711 49.78 -20.53 17.58
CA ALA A 711 49.91 -19.92 16.26
C ALA A 711 51.05 -18.89 16.21
N VAL A 712 51.19 -18.07 17.24
CA VAL A 712 52.31 -17.12 17.38
C VAL A 712 53.65 -17.85 17.40
N ARG A 713 53.76 -18.94 18.19
CA ARG A 713 54.96 -19.79 18.25
C ARG A 713 55.32 -20.42 16.90
N ARG A 714 54.33 -20.82 16.10
CA ARG A 714 54.55 -21.37 14.75
C ARG A 714 55.12 -20.33 13.79
N LYS A 715 54.60 -19.09 13.83
CA LYS A 715 54.96 -18.02 12.88
C LYS A 715 56.30 -17.33 13.22
N LYS A 716 56.74 -17.35 14.49
CA LYS A 716 58.04 -16.82 14.99
C LYS A 716 58.38 -15.37 14.61
N SER A 717 57.42 -14.61 14.13
CA SER A 717 57.61 -13.25 13.59
C SER A 717 57.21 -12.14 14.56
N ILE A 718 56.45 -12.47 15.61
CA ILE A 718 55.92 -11.53 16.60
C ILE A 718 55.89 -12.16 18.00
N GLU A 719 55.84 -11.32 19.04
CA GLU A 719 55.52 -11.72 20.41
C GLU A 719 54.22 -11.02 20.84
N LEU A 720 53.30 -11.77 21.45
CA LEU A 720 52.03 -11.26 21.98
C LEU A 720 51.90 -11.64 23.44
N ASP A 721 51.37 -10.72 24.25
CA ASP A 721 51.04 -10.95 25.65
C ASP A 721 49.52 -11.01 25.82
N VAL A 722 48.94 -12.21 25.68
CA VAL A 722 47.48 -12.41 25.78
C VAL A 722 47.07 -12.32 27.26
N VAL A 723 46.48 -11.19 27.64
CA VAL A 723 46.11 -10.87 29.04
C VAL A 723 44.64 -11.10 29.36
N ALA A 724 43.78 -11.16 28.34
CA ALA A 724 42.36 -11.39 28.55
C ALA A 724 41.68 -12.05 27.34
N ILE A 725 40.77 -12.97 27.59
CA ILE A 725 39.75 -13.42 26.65
C ILE A 725 38.40 -12.91 27.15
N VAL A 726 37.64 -12.23 26.29
CA VAL A 726 36.43 -11.49 26.67
C VAL A 726 35.30 -11.80 25.69
N ASN A 727 34.05 -11.85 26.16
CA ASN A 727 32.87 -11.97 25.29
C ASN A 727 32.45 -10.58 24.74
N ASP A 728 31.86 -10.51 23.55
CA ASP A 728 31.37 -9.25 22.94
C ASP A 728 30.42 -8.45 23.86
N THR A 729 29.52 -9.13 24.55
CA THR A 729 28.61 -8.48 25.52
C THR A 729 29.39 -7.79 26.64
N VAL A 730 30.43 -8.43 27.16
CA VAL A 730 31.28 -7.90 28.25
C VAL A 730 32.11 -6.74 27.73
N GLY A 731 32.73 -6.88 26.55
CA GLY A 731 33.46 -5.78 25.91
C GLY A 731 32.57 -4.55 25.66
N THR A 732 31.32 -4.77 25.26
CA THR A 732 30.32 -3.70 25.06
C THR A 732 29.94 -3.02 26.36
N MET A 733 29.68 -3.79 27.43
CA MET A 733 29.43 -3.25 28.77
C MET A 733 30.60 -2.39 29.26
N MET A 734 31.83 -2.89 29.12
CA MET A 734 33.04 -2.22 29.58
C MET A 734 33.33 -0.95 28.78
N SER A 735 33.12 -0.99 27.46
CA SER A 735 33.26 0.18 26.59
C SER A 735 32.30 1.30 26.99
N CYS A 736 31.03 0.97 27.25
CA CYS A 736 30.06 1.94 27.76
C CYS A 736 30.38 2.36 29.21
N GLY A 737 30.91 1.46 30.03
CA GLY A 737 31.34 1.72 31.41
C GLY A 737 32.47 2.75 31.52
N TYR A 738 33.35 2.82 30.53
CA TYR A 738 34.42 3.83 30.46
C TYR A 738 33.87 5.28 30.42
N GLU A 739 32.75 5.47 29.72
CA GLU A 739 32.09 6.78 29.64
C GLU A 739 31.06 6.98 30.75
N CYS A 740 30.30 5.93 31.09
CA CYS A 740 29.22 5.95 32.05
C CYS A 740 29.47 4.95 33.20
N PRO A 741 29.88 5.42 34.41
CA PRO A 741 30.11 4.55 35.57
C PRO A 741 28.88 3.79 36.07
N ARG A 742 27.67 4.14 35.59
CA ARG A 742 26.41 3.43 35.90
C ARG A 742 26.16 2.25 34.96
N CYS A 743 27.02 2.02 33.96
CA CYS A 743 26.87 0.89 33.05
C CYS A 743 27.28 -0.42 33.72
N GLU A 744 26.32 -1.29 33.96
CA GLU A 744 26.54 -2.58 34.63
C GLU A 744 25.88 -3.75 33.88
N VAL A 745 25.38 -3.49 32.67
CA VAL A 745 24.75 -4.48 31.80
C VAL A 745 25.26 -4.26 30.37
N GLY A 746 25.62 -5.34 29.70
CA GLY A 746 25.93 -5.36 28.27
C GLY A 746 24.88 -6.14 27.50
N LEU A 747 24.49 -5.65 26.33
CA LEU A 747 23.49 -6.26 25.47
C LEU A 747 23.98 -6.27 24.02
N ILE A 748 23.87 -7.42 23.35
CA ILE A 748 24.10 -7.58 21.92
C ILE A 748 22.79 -8.00 21.26
N VAL A 749 22.35 -7.27 20.24
CA VAL A 749 21.21 -7.64 19.36
C VAL A 749 21.59 -7.40 17.90
N GLY A 750 22.26 -8.39 17.30
CA GLY A 750 22.78 -8.35 15.93
C GLY A 750 22.47 -9.66 15.19
N THR A 751 23.49 -10.32 14.65
CA THR A 751 23.34 -11.69 14.08
C THR A 751 22.86 -12.67 15.14
N GLY A 752 23.43 -12.60 16.35
CA GLY A 752 22.94 -13.29 17.55
C GLY A 752 22.36 -12.31 18.58
N SER A 753 21.95 -12.83 19.72
CA SER A 753 21.49 -12.05 20.86
C SER A 753 22.07 -12.61 22.16
N ASN A 754 22.73 -11.76 22.94
CA ASN A 754 23.29 -12.15 24.25
C ASN A 754 23.31 -10.97 25.23
N ALA A 755 23.43 -11.25 26.53
CA ALA A 755 23.63 -10.24 27.56
C ALA A 755 24.62 -10.67 28.64
N CYS A 756 25.21 -9.67 29.29
CA CYS A 756 26.02 -9.84 30.49
C CYS A 756 25.66 -8.77 31.53
N TYR A 757 26.02 -9.00 32.80
CA TYR A 757 25.85 -7.99 33.84
C TYR A 757 26.79 -8.20 35.02
N MET A 758 26.95 -7.16 35.85
CA MET A 758 27.70 -7.25 37.12
C MET A 758 26.85 -7.94 38.21
N GLU A 759 27.27 -9.14 38.62
CA GLU A 759 26.66 -9.93 39.70
C GLU A 759 27.49 -9.81 41.00
N GLU A 760 26.84 -9.95 42.14
CA GLU A 760 27.49 -10.02 43.45
C GLU A 760 28.21 -11.36 43.59
N LEU A 761 29.50 -11.35 43.98
CA LEU A 761 30.32 -12.58 43.97
C LEU A 761 29.75 -13.69 44.86
N ARG A 762 29.11 -13.33 45.97
CA ARG A 762 28.36 -14.25 46.86
C ARG A 762 27.28 -15.08 46.15
N ASN A 763 26.77 -14.62 45.01
CA ASN A 763 25.76 -15.32 44.23
C ASN A 763 26.37 -16.24 43.16
N VAL A 764 27.67 -16.10 42.86
CA VAL A 764 28.38 -16.85 41.82
C VAL A 764 29.07 -18.08 42.45
N GLU A 765 28.30 -19.11 42.78
CA GLU A 765 28.81 -20.33 43.45
C GLU A 765 29.83 -21.14 42.64
N LEU A 766 30.06 -20.76 41.38
CA LEU A 766 31.00 -21.36 40.45
C LEU A 766 32.45 -20.92 40.66
N VAL A 767 32.67 -19.82 41.38
CA VAL A 767 33.98 -19.24 41.65
C VAL A 767 34.15 -19.09 43.16
N ASP A 768 35.32 -19.45 43.68
CA ASP A 768 35.62 -19.27 45.10
C ASP A 768 35.72 -17.79 45.48
N GLY A 769 35.08 -17.43 46.59
CA GLY A 769 35.05 -16.07 47.16
C GLY A 769 33.63 -15.52 47.29
N ASP A 770 33.40 -14.65 48.27
CA ASP A 770 32.10 -14.06 48.59
C ASP A 770 32.10 -12.52 48.57
N THR A 771 33.28 -11.89 48.53
CA THR A 771 33.45 -10.44 48.52
C THR A 771 33.66 -9.86 47.12
N GLY A 772 32.95 -8.79 46.80
CA GLY A 772 33.09 -8.06 45.54
C GLY A 772 32.07 -8.48 44.49
N ARG A 773 32.38 -8.21 43.22
CA ARG A 773 31.48 -8.46 42.08
C ARG A 773 32.21 -9.17 40.96
N MET A 774 31.45 -9.77 40.06
CA MET A 774 31.96 -10.36 38.83
C MET A 774 30.97 -10.16 37.69
N CYS A 775 31.44 -9.77 36.52
CA CYS A 775 30.63 -9.79 35.32
C CYS A 775 30.31 -11.24 34.93
N VAL A 776 29.04 -11.51 34.67
CA VAL A 776 28.54 -12.82 34.26
C VAL A 776 28.03 -12.72 32.84
N ASN A 777 28.55 -13.57 31.95
CA ASN A 777 28.03 -13.76 30.61
C ASN A 777 26.86 -14.76 30.67
N MET A 778 25.66 -14.34 30.30
CA MET A 778 24.47 -15.17 30.50
C MET A 778 24.38 -16.35 29.52
N GLU A 779 24.89 -16.18 28.31
CA GLU A 779 24.59 -17.04 27.14
C GLU A 779 23.08 -17.23 26.99
N TRP A 780 22.35 -16.11 26.99
CA TRP A 780 20.89 -16.14 27.18
C TRP A 780 20.10 -16.70 26.00
N GLY A 781 20.76 -16.92 24.86
CA GLY A 781 20.12 -17.38 23.64
C GLY A 781 19.50 -18.75 23.82
N ALA A 782 20.10 -19.57 24.69
CA ALA A 782 19.64 -20.91 25.06
C ALA A 782 18.40 -20.91 25.98
N PHE A 783 17.91 -19.75 26.41
CA PHE A 783 16.68 -19.67 27.19
C PHE A 783 15.51 -20.30 26.38
N GLY A 784 14.71 -21.13 27.05
CA GLY A 784 13.63 -21.87 26.39
C GLY A 784 14.02 -23.19 25.72
N ASP A 785 15.30 -23.54 25.59
CA ASP A 785 15.75 -24.81 24.97
C ASP A 785 15.13 -26.06 25.63
N LYS A 786 14.75 -25.97 26.90
CA LYS A 786 14.05 -27.01 27.67
C LYS A 786 12.53 -27.02 27.56
N GLY A 787 11.99 -26.18 26.68
CA GLY A 787 10.56 -26.00 26.51
C GLY A 787 9.92 -24.98 27.46
N GLY A 788 10.71 -24.26 28.25
CA GLY A 788 10.24 -23.19 29.13
C GLY A 788 9.59 -21.99 28.41
N LEU A 789 9.65 -21.97 27.06
CA LEU A 789 9.00 -20.99 26.18
C LEU A 789 8.14 -21.65 25.09
N ASP A 790 7.86 -22.95 25.16
CA ASP A 790 7.15 -23.66 24.08
C ASP A 790 5.71 -23.17 23.87
N ASP A 791 5.13 -22.52 24.88
CA ASP A 791 3.84 -21.82 24.85
C ASP A 791 3.86 -20.54 24.01
N LEU A 792 5.04 -19.91 23.86
CA LEU A 792 5.26 -18.71 23.04
C LEU A 792 5.97 -19.01 21.72
N PHE A 793 6.51 -20.22 21.57
CA PHE A 793 7.18 -20.69 20.37
C PHE A 793 6.13 -21.12 19.34
N THR A 794 5.96 -20.36 18.26
CA THR A 794 4.92 -20.59 17.24
C THR A 794 5.26 -21.77 16.32
N SER A 795 4.32 -22.17 15.46
CA SER A 795 4.61 -23.16 14.41
C SER A 795 5.72 -22.68 13.47
N PHE A 796 5.72 -21.39 13.14
CA PHE A 796 6.75 -20.77 12.29
C PHE A 796 8.13 -20.78 12.95
N ASP A 797 8.21 -20.50 14.26
CA ASP A 797 9.47 -20.59 15.00
C ASP A 797 10.01 -22.03 14.99
N ARG A 798 9.14 -23.04 15.17
CA ARG A 798 9.51 -24.47 15.07
C ARG A 798 10.02 -24.84 13.69
N GLU A 799 9.39 -24.33 12.63
CA GLU A 799 9.87 -24.56 11.28
C GLU A 799 11.27 -23.98 11.06
N VAL A 800 11.51 -22.73 11.48
CA VAL A 800 12.82 -22.08 11.39
C VAL A 800 13.87 -22.84 12.21
N ASP A 801 13.52 -23.25 13.43
CA ASP A 801 14.39 -24.03 14.32
C ASP A 801 14.79 -25.38 13.71
N SER A 802 13.81 -26.15 13.20
CA SER A 802 14.01 -27.50 12.68
C SER A 802 15.04 -27.59 11.54
N VAL A 803 15.18 -26.50 10.78
CA VAL A 803 16.08 -26.42 9.63
C VAL A 803 17.26 -25.48 9.83
N SER A 804 17.42 -24.97 11.04
CA SER A 804 18.55 -24.14 11.43
C SER A 804 19.84 -24.95 11.55
N ILE A 805 20.97 -24.27 11.70
CA ILE A 805 22.27 -24.90 11.94
C ILE A 805 22.36 -25.65 13.28
N ASN A 806 21.43 -25.38 14.21
CA ASN A 806 21.42 -25.88 15.58
C ASN A 806 19.98 -26.16 16.07
N PRO A 807 19.28 -27.18 15.51
CA PRO A 807 17.89 -27.47 15.87
C PRO A 807 17.71 -27.77 17.36
N GLY A 808 16.64 -27.24 17.96
CA GLY A 808 16.31 -27.40 19.38
C GLY A 808 17.20 -26.60 20.34
N LYS A 809 18.11 -25.77 19.80
CA LYS A 809 19.02 -24.90 20.57
C LYS A 809 18.78 -23.44 20.25
N GLN A 810 19.22 -22.56 21.15
CA GLN A 810 19.15 -21.11 20.96
C GLN A 810 17.73 -20.61 20.69
N LYS A 811 16.70 -21.23 21.29
CA LYS A 811 15.30 -20.94 20.99
C LYS A 811 14.93 -19.47 21.24
N TYR A 812 15.43 -18.86 22.31
CA TYR A 812 15.16 -17.45 22.62
C TYR A 812 15.88 -16.49 21.66
N GLU A 813 17.14 -16.79 21.31
CA GLU A 813 17.87 -16.02 20.29
C GLU A 813 17.17 -16.06 18.92
N LYS A 814 16.63 -17.22 18.53
CA LYS A 814 15.88 -17.39 17.27
C LYS A 814 14.63 -16.52 17.16
N MET A 815 14.04 -16.13 18.29
CA MET A 815 12.89 -15.22 18.30
C MET A 815 13.27 -13.74 18.30
N ILE A 816 14.56 -13.40 18.40
CA ILE A 816 15.05 -12.02 18.62
C ILE A 816 16.06 -11.56 17.56
N SER A 817 17.03 -12.39 17.17
CA SER A 817 18.20 -11.92 16.45
C SER A 817 17.98 -11.79 14.94
N GLY A 818 18.76 -10.90 14.32
CA GLY A 818 18.66 -10.55 12.91
C GLY A 818 18.95 -11.70 11.94
N MET A 819 19.58 -12.79 12.40
CA MET A 819 19.78 -14.01 11.61
C MET A 819 18.47 -14.77 11.37
N TYR A 820 17.50 -14.68 12.27
CA TYR A 820 16.31 -15.54 12.26
C TYR A 820 15.00 -14.80 11.98
N LEU A 821 14.89 -13.51 12.34
CA LEU A 821 13.65 -12.74 12.11
C LEU A 821 13.22 -12.76 10.64
N GLY A 822 14.18 -12.62 9.73
CA GLY A 822 13.92 -12.66 8.28
C GLY A 822 13.34 -13.98 7.80
N GLU A 823 13.80 -15.10 8.36
CA GLU A 823 13.28 -16.42 8.03
C GLU A 823 11.88 -16.64 8.60
N ILE A 824 11.58 -16.13 9.81
CA ILE A 824 10.22 -16.18 10.38
C ILE A 824 9.26 -15.39 9.47
N VAL A 825 9.64 -14.16 9.09
CA VAL A 825 8.87 -13.35 8.13
C VAL A 825 8.66 -14.12 6.83
N ARG A 826 9.73 -14.65 6.22
CA ARG A 826 9.64 -15.43 4.97
C ARG A 826 8.66 -16.59 5.07
N LYS A 827 8.67 -17.33 6.19
CA LYS A 827 7.77 -18.46 6.43
C LYS A 827 6.30 -18.04 6.53
N ILE A 828 6.03 -16.92 7.19
CA ILE A 828 4.67 -16.35 7.24
C ILE A 828 4.22 -15.90 5.85
N LEU A 829 5.09 -15.21 5.09
CA LEU A 829 4.76 -14.79 3.73
C LEU A 829 4.49 -15.99 2.81
N LEU A 830 5.24 -17.08 2.94
CA LEU A 830 4.97 -18.32 2.21
C LEU A 830 3.60 -18.91 2.57
N ASP A 831 3.21 -18.92 3.84
CA ASP A 831 1.91 -19.42 4.28
C ASP A 831 0.75 -18.55 3.76
N LEU A 832 0.87 -17.23 3.89
CA LEU A 832 -0.12 -16.28 3.35
C LEU A 832 -0.21 -16.36 1.81
N THR A 833 0.90 -16.62 1.13
CA THR A 833 0.89 -16.87 -0.32
C THR A 833 0.17 -18.17 -0.65
N LYS A 834 0.42 -19.27 0.09
CA LYS A 834 -0.32 -20.54 -0.10
C LYS A 834 -1.83 -20.39 0.12
N LYS A 835 -2.23 -19.53 1.05
CA LYS A 835 -3.63 -19.17 1.31
C LYS A 835 -4.25 -18.28 0.23
N GLY A 836 -3.49 -17.85 -0.77
CA GLY A 836 -3.95 -16.96 -1.85
C GLY A 836 -4.09 -15.49 -1.43
N ILE A 837 -3.54 -15.10 -0.28
CA ILE A 837 -3.66 -13.74 0.28
C ILE A 837 -2.58 -12.83 -0.30
N LEU A 838 -1.36 -13.35 -0.44
CA LEU A 838 -0.22 -12.60 -0.99
C LEU A 838 0.16 -13.08 -2.38
N PHE A 839 0.70 -12.15 -3.17
CA PHE A 839 1.36 -12.41 -4.46
C PHE A 839 0.50 -13.23 -5.43
N ARG A 840 -0.83 -13.03 -5.38
CA ARG A 840 -1.83 -13.76 -6.18
C ARG A 840 -1.74 -15.29 -6.04
N GLY A 841 -1.33 -15.76 -4.86
CA GLY A 841 -1.15 -17.18 -4.59
C GLY A 841 0.09 -17.82 -5.21
N ARG A 842 0.97 -17.04 -5.87
CA ARG A 842 2.12 -17.56 -6.60
C ARG A 842 3.39 -17.43 -5.79
N ILE A 843 3.93 -18.57 -5.36
CA ILE A 843 5.24 -18.61 -4.70
C ILE A 843 6.34 -18.45 -5.75
N SER A 844 7.06 -17.33 -5.69
CA SER A 844 8.23 -17.11 -6.56
C SER A 844 9.43 -17.95 -6.13
N GLU A 845 10.35 -18.22 -7.06
CA GLU A 845 11.63 -18.88 -6.74
C GLU A 845 12.41 -18.08 -5.68
N ARG A 846 12.34 -16.75 -5.76
CA ARG A 846 12.96 -15.83 -4.79
C ARG A 846 12.38 -16.00 -3.39
N LEU A 847 11.06 -16.08 -3.24
CA LEU A 847 10.43 -16.27 -1.92
C LEU A 847 10.77 -17.64 -1.29
N ASN A 848 11.03 -18.65 -2.12
CA ASN A 848 11.50 -19.95 -1.66
C ASN A 848 12.97 -19.95 -1.18
N LYS A 849 13.77 -18.97 -1.61
CA LYS A 849 15.17 -18.86 -1.22
C LYS A 849 15.29 -18.40 0.24
N ARG A 850 16.03 -19.18 1.05
CA ARG A 850 16.36 -18.80 2.43
C ARG A 850 17.17 -17.52 2.48
N ASP A 851 17.05 -16.80 3.59
CA ASP A 851 17.82 -15.63 3.97
C ASP A 851 17.66 -14.45 3.01
N ILE A 852 16.55 -14.42 2.24
CA ILE A 852 16.23 -13.31 1.33
C ILE A 852 15.89 -12.02 2.08
N PHE A 853 15.28 -12.13 3.26
CA PHE A 853 14.96 -10.99 4.13
C PHE A 853 16.07 -10.74 5.15
N GLN A 854 17.17 -10.15 4.70
CA GLN A 854 18.25 -9.74 5.60
C GLN A 854 17.81 -8.61 6.54
N THR A 855 18.49 -8.44 7.67
CA THR A 855 18.22 -7.39 8.67
C THR A 855 18.10 -6.00 8.06
N LYS A 856 18.92 -5.68 7.04
CA LYS A 856 18.86 -4.42 6.31
C LYS A 856 17.49 -4.21 5.66
N PHE A 857 16.95 -5.22 4.98
CA PHE A 857 15.67 -5.11 4.29
C PHE A 857 14.50 -5.02 5.26
N LEU A 858 14.51 -5.78 6.36
CA LEU A 858 13.51 -5.64 7.43
C LEU A 858 13.50 -4.20 7.97
N SER A 859 14.69 -3.67 8.28
CA SER A 859 14.84 -2.30 8.79
C SER A 859 14.40 -1.26 7.76
N GLU A 860 14.65 -1.48 6.47
CA GLU A 860 14.21 -0.58 5.41
C GLU A 860 12.69 -0.61 5.25
N ILE A 861 12.07 -1.80 5.17
CA ILE A 861 10.60 -1.95 5.02
C ILE A 861 9.82 -1.23 6.14
N GLU A 862 10.36 -1.21 7.36
CA GLU A 862 9.69 -0.65 8.53
C GLU A 862 9.93 0.86 8.74
N ARG A 863 10.74 1.55 7.92
CA ARG A 863 11.00 2.99 8.11
C ARG A 863 9.73 3.82 7.97
N ASP A 864 9.42 4.60 9.01
CA ASP A 864 8.26 5.52 9.05
C ASP A 864 8.26 6.56 7.93
N SER A 865 9.43 6.96 7.44
CA SER A 865 9.59 7.96 6.39
C SER A 865 9.40 7.41 4.97
N LEU A 866 9.18 6.10 4.79
CA LEU A 866 9.01 5.53 3.46
C LEU A 866 7.54 5.51 3.04
N ALA A 867 7.29 6.07 1.86
CA ALA A 867 6.03 5.85 1.17
C ALA A 867 5.91 4.38 0.76
N LEU A 868 4.69 3.83 0.71
CA LEU A 868 4.43 2.46 0.25
C LEU A 868 5.07 2.08 -1.10
N LEU A 869 5.25 3.07 -1.99
CA LEU A 869 5.95 2.90 -3.26
C LEU A 869 7.40 2.42 -3.08
N GLN A 870 8.08 2.86 -2.02
CA GLN A 870 9.45 2.47 -1.72
C GLN A 870 9.50 1.06 -1.09
N VAL A 871 8.53 0.70 -0.25
CA VAL A 871 8.38 -0.69 0.23
C VAL A 871 8.18 -1.63 -0.96
N ARG A 872 7.32 -1.25 -1.90
CA ARG A 872 7.11 -2.00 -3.15
C ARG A 872 8.39 -2.09 -3.99
N ALA A 873 9.17 -1.01 -4.09
CA ALA A 873 10.45 -1.03 -4.79
C ALA A 873 11.44 -2.03 -4.15
N ILE A 874 11.55 -2.04 -2.82
CA ILE A 874 12.39 -3.01 -2.09
C ILE A 874 11.94 -4.45 -2.38
N LEU A 875 10.63 -4.73 -2.33
CA LEU A 875 10.10 -6.05 -2.64
C LEU A 875 10.38 -6.44 -4.10
N THR A 876 10.27 -5.50 -5.03
CA THR A 876 10.59 -5.70 -6.45
C THR A 876 12.07 -5.99 -6.65
N ASP A 877 12.96 -5.28 -5.94
CA ASP A 877 14.41 -5.51 -5.96
C ASP A 877 14.79 -6.89 -5.40
N LEU A 878 14.03 -7.39 -4.43
CA LEU A 878 14.12 -8.77 -3.94
C LEU A 878 13.58 -9.80 -4.96
N GLY A 879 12.98 -9.36 -6.07
CA GLY A 879 12.37 -10.18 -7.10
C GLY A 879 10.98 -10.70 -6.71
N LEU A 880 10.28 -10.00 -5.82
CA LEU A 880 8.92 -10.27 -5.43
C LEU A 880 8.00 -9.26 -6.14
N GLN A 881 7.20 -9.74 -7.08
CA GLN A 881 6.20 -8.90 -7.73
C GLN A 881 5.05 -8.63 -6.75
N SER A 882 5.09 -7.46 -6.11
CA SER A 882 4.09 -7.05 -5.13
C SER A 882 3.17 -5.95 -5.68
N THR A 883 1.91 -6.01 -5.24
CA THR A 883 0.94 -4.92 -5.30
C THR A 883 1.13 -3.96 -4.12
N CYS A 884 0.39 -2.85 -4.10
CA CYS A 884 0.36 -1.97 -2.92
C CYS A 884 -0.17 -2.74 -1.70
N ASP A 885 -1.25 -3.51 -1.86
CA ASP A 885 -1.86 -4.30 -0.78
C ASP A 885 -0.91 -5.39 -0.25
N ASP A 886 -0.18 -6.07 -1.14
CA ASP A 886 0.88 -7.01 -0.72
C ASP A 886 1.93 -6.30 0.15
N SER A 887 2.31 -5.07 -0.22
CA SER A 887 3.34 -4.31 0.47
C SER A 887 2.90 -3.89 1.88
N ILE A 888 1.62 -3.56 2.06
CA ILE A 888 1.01 -3.28 3.37
C ILE A 888 1.09 -4.52 4.26
N ILE A 889 0.62 -5.65 3.74
CA ILE A 889 0.59 -6.92 4.50
C ILE A 889 2.02 -7.35 4.87
N VAL A 890 2.98 -7.26 3.94
CA VAL A 890 4.39 -7.57 4.22
C VAL A 890 4.95 -6.66 5.33
N LYS A 891 4.66 -5.35 5.27
CA LYS A 891 5.08 -4.40 6.30
C LYS A 891 4.48 -4.75 7.66
N GLU A 892 3.18 -5.07 7.72
CA GLU A 892 2.51 -5.49 8.97
C GLU A 892 3.09 -6.78 9.55
N VAL A 893 3.43 -7.76 8.70
CA VAL A 893 4.12 -8.99 9.11
C VAL A 893 5.48 -8.66 9.71
N CYS A 894 6.31 -7.86 9.03
CA CYS A 894 7.63 -7.44 9.53
C CYS A 894 7.51 -6.76 10.91
N GLN A 895 6.63 -5.75 11.02
CA GLN A 895 6.38 -5.01 12.25
C GLN A 895 5.91 -5.91 13.40
N THR A 896 5.04 -6.88 13.12
CA THR A 896 4.57 -7.82 14.15
C THR A 896 5.72 -8.67 14.69
N ILE A 897 6.61 -9.12 13.82
CA ILE A 897 7.76 -9.97 14.19
C ILE A 897 8.85 -9.17 14.91
N SER A 898 9.20 -7.99 14.40
CA SER A 898 10.19 -7.09 15.02
C SER A 898 9.72 -6.61 16.41
N GLN A 899 8.43 -6.27 16.55
CA GLN A 899 7.86 -5.85 17.82
C GLN A 899 7.84 -6.99 18.85
N ARG A 900 7.52 -8.23 18.43
CA ARG A 900 7.64 -9.40 19.32
C ARG A 900 9.08 -9.58 19.79
N ALA A 901 10.05 -9.51 18.89
CA ALA A 901 11.47 -9.65 19.19
C ALA A 901 11.93 -8.61 20.22
N ALA A 902 11.61 -7.33 20.01
CA ALA A 902 11.95 -6.25 20.93
C ALA A 902 11.31 -6.45 22.31
N ARG A 903 10.03 -6.84 22.37
CA ARG A 903 9.31 -7.07 23.64
C ARG A 903 9.86 -8.27 24.41
N LEU A 904 10.20 -9.36 23.72
CA LEU A 904 10.88 -10.51 24.33
C LEU A 904 12.23 -10.11 24.89
N CYS A 905 13.07 -9.41 24.11
CA CYS A 905 14.36 -8.90 24.56
C CYS A 905 14.22 -7.97 25.78
N GLY A 906 13.24 -7.07 25.76
CA GLY A 906 12.90 -6.20 26.88
C GLY A 906 12.51 -6.96 28.15
N ALA A 907 11.74 -8.04 28.05
CA ALA A 907 11.42 -8.90 29.20
C ALA A 907 12.66 -9.61 29.77
N GLY A 908 13.61 -10.01 28.91
CA GLY A 908 14.90 -10.56 29.33
C GLY A 908 15.73 -9.55 30.10
N ILE A 909 15.88 -8.33 29.57
CA ILE A 909 16.57 -7.22 30.24
C ILE A 909 15.88 -6.83 31.55
N ALA A 910 14.55 -6.81 31.57
CA ALA A 910 13.77 -6.53 32.78
C ALA A 910 14.08 -7.53 33.90
N ALA A 911 14.36 -8.80 33.57
CA ALA A 911 14.78 -9.80 34.55
C ALA A 911 16.18 -9.49 35.12
N VAL A 912 17.12 -9.08 34.25
CA VAL A 912 18.49 -8.72 34.64
C VAL A 912 18.50 -7.53 35.59
N VAL A 913 17.87 -6.41 35.21
CA VAL A 913 17.88 -5.19 36.03
C VAL A 913 17.13 -5.38 37.36
N GLU A 914 16.03 -6.15 37.35
CA GLU A 914 15.28 -6.47 38.56
C GLU A 914 16.10 -7.37 39.50
N LYS A 915 16.87 -8.32 38.94
CA LYS A 915 17.79 -9.13 39.73
C LYS A 915 18.88 -8.28 40.38
N ILE A 916 19.52 -7.37 39.64
CA ILE A 916 20.52 -6.43 40.20
C ILE A 916 19.90 -5.61 41.34
N ARG A 917 18.70 -5.07 41.13
CA ARG A 917 17.97 -4.28 42.13
C ARG A 917 17.72 -5.09 43.40
N ARG A 918 17.22 -6.33 43.28
CA ARG A 918 16.94 -7.24 44.40
C ARG A 918 18.21 -7.67 45.12
N ASN A 919 19.26 -8.03 44.39
CA ASN A 919 20.54 -8.44 44.95
C ASN A 919 21.14 -7.36 45.88
N ARG A 920 20.87 -6.09 45.58
CA ARG A 920 21.35 -4.92 46.34
C ARG A 920 20.32 -4.36 47.32
N CYS A 921 19.16 -5.01 47.44
CA CYS A 921 18.06 -4.59 48.30
C CYS A 921 17.63 -3.12 48.09
N LEU A 922 17.60 -2.67 46.84
CA LEU A 922 17.26 -1.29 46.48
C LEU A 922 15.78 -1.16 46.14
N ASP A 923 15.09 -0.11 46.60
CA ASP A 923 13.73 0.18 46.14
C ASP A 923 13.70 0.68 44.69
N HIS A 924 14.72 1.45 44.29
CA HIS A 924 14.91 1.96 42.93
C HIS A 924 16.35 1.71 42.46
N LEU A 925 16.52 1.16 41.26
CA LEU A 925 17.80 1.06 40.57
C LEU A 925 17.88 2.05 39.39
N SER A 926 18.97 2.81 39.31
CA SER A 926 19.36 3.55 38.10
C SER A 926 20.59 2.87 37.51
N VAL A 927 20.44 2.30 36.31
CA VAL A 927 21.48 1.52 35.64
C VAL A 927 21.52 1.88 34.16
N THR A 928 22.71 1.87 33.56
CA THR A 928 22.91 2.04 32.12
C THR A 928 23.20 0.68 31.50
N ILE A 929 22.74 0.48 30.26
CA ILE A 929 22.97 -0.72 29.48
C ILE A 929 23.80 -0.32 28.25
N GLY A 930 24.99 -0.89 28.10
CA GLY A 930 25.77 -0.77 26.88
C GLY A 930 25.21 -1.70 25.82
N VAL A 931 24.83 -1.18 24.65
CA VAL A 931 24.19 -1.96 23.58
C VAL A 931 24.98 -1.88 22.28
N ASP A 932 25.15 -3.02 21.60
CA ASP A 932 25.61 -3.10 20.21
C ASP A 932 24.78 -4.15 19.43
N GLY A 933 24.95 -4.18 18.12
CA GLY A 933 24.33 -5.12 17.20
C GLY A 933 23.70 -4.40 16.01
N THR A 934 23.82 -5.03 14.83
CA THR A 934 23.31 -4.47 13.57
C THR A 934 21.81 -4.28 13.57
N LEU A 935 21.05 -5.22 14.16
CA LEU A 935 19.59 -5.10 14.26
C LEU A 935 19.22 -3.93 15.18
N TYR A 936 19.81 -3.82 16.37
CA TYR A 936 19.55 -2.70 17.28
C TYR A 936 19.88 -1.32 16.67
N LYS A 937 20.98 -1.24 15.90
CA LYS A 937 21.47 0.02 15.31
C LYS A 937 20.69 0.46 14.07
N LEU A 938 20.25 -0.48 13.24
CA LEU A 938 19.65 -0.18 11.93
C LEU A 938 18.12 -0.14 11.96
N HIS A 939 17.50 -0.86 12.88
CA HIS A 939 16.05 -0.95 12.93
C HIS A 939 15.44 0.40 13.34
N PRO A 940 14.35 0.84 12.68
CA PRO A 940 13.64 2.07 13.04
C PRO A 940 13.25 2.10 14.51
N GLN A 941 13.30 3.30 15.11
CA GLN A 941 13.00 3.57 16.52
C GLN A 941 11.50 3.67 16.80
#